data_AF-A0A0Q9TTN7-F1
#
_entry.id   AF-A0A0Q9TTN7-F1
#
_cell.length_a   1.000
_cell.length_b   1.000
_cell.length_c   1.000
_cell.angle_alpha   90.00
_cell.angle_beta   90.00
_cell.angle_gamma   90.00
#
_symmetry.space_group_name_H-M   'P 1'
#
loop_
_entity.id
_entity.type
_entity.pdbx_description
1 polymer ?
#
loop_
_entity_poly.entity_id
_entity_poly.type
_entity_poly.pdbx_seq_one_letter_code
_entity_poly.pdbx_strand_id
1 'polypeptide(L)'
;MQKKFVLGLVPMKDLTEEIGGYHWASIGNDPYFQLHGEFPKGWVKIKWTSYSNVNLPLKLYWDEGNGLSETNSHIFGYIKKGDKAVQETVVFISPLALNLRLDSGEIETDFLLEPIEMYKITRFHVFMKSALFYIKQRGITFVTFKSLLRKTWDVYKLQGLRGVWIKIKYSVTGGNQTTNSVDYQSWIIGHSITDNIKEDILKEMSTFAYKPLISIILPVYNVNEIWLVKCIESVRNQLYTNWELCAADDASPKPHIREVLQKYEKLDERIKVVYREKNGHISEASNSALEIANGEFIALLDHDDELTIDALYENVRLLNKHLDADMIYSDEDKISMEGERHSPFFKPDWSPDTFLSHMYVCHLGVYRMSLVRQLAGFRKGYEGSQDYDLALRITELTNKIFHIPKILYHWRTIPESTASTGAAKDYTKDAGYRSLQDAITRRGIDGWVERSEIPNVYIVHHNPTGNPKISILIPTRNMGNILDHCLTSIFDKTTYQNYEVIVIDNGSDEKETLEIFKKWQTKEKSRFKVYPLNIPFNYSKINNEAAKLADGELLLLLNNDIEVITPEWLDEMAGQAVRSSIGAVGVNLLYPDNTIQHGGVILGIGGVADHSHKNFDISSPGYFSKLKTVNNYSAVTAACLMVRREVFFEVEGLDELLEVAFNDIDFCLRIREKGYNIVWLPHVQLYHHESKSRGQEDTPAKLERFYKEISFMNNRWGDKLFNDPYYNVNLSIEHRDFRLKI
;
A
#
# COMPACT_ATOMS: atom_id res chain seq x y z
N MET A 1 6.19 -9.74 40.38
CA MET A 1 6.96 -8.53 40.01
C MET A 1 7.76 -8.84 38.76
N GLN A 2 7.63 -8.05 37.69
CA GLN A 2 8.43 -8.23 36.47
C GLN A 2 9.89 -7.85 36.77
N LYS A 3 10.86 -8.68 36.34
CA LYS A 3 12.30 -8.36 36.46
C LYS A 3 12.55 -7.05 35.70
N LYS A 4 13.01 -6.02 36.41
CA LYS A 4 13.42 -4.73 35.85
C LYS A 4 14.87 -4.83 35.41
N PHE A 5 15.15 -4.42 34.18
CA PHE A 5 16.48 -4.28 33.63
C PHE A 5 16.74 -2.79 33.42
N VAL A 6 17.84 -2.27 33.94
CA VAL A 6 18.22 -0.86 33.77
C VAL A 6 19.48 -0.84 32.92
N LEU A 7 19.38 -0.23 31.75
CA LEU A 7 20.49 -0.13 30.81
C LEU A 7 21.12 1.25 30.93
N GLY A 8 22.42 1.26 31.26
CA GLY A 8 23.23 2.46 31.26
C GLY A 8 23.45 2.96 29.83
N LEU A 9 23.54 4.28 29.69
CA LEU A 9 23.86 4.94 28.43
C LEU A 9 25.36 5.22 28.40
N VAL A 10 26.09 4.55 27.51
CA VAL A 10 27.51 4.83 27.29
C VAL A 10 27.61 5.68 26.01
N PRO A 11 27.97 6.97 26.10
CA PRO A 11 28.10 7.81 24.91
C PRO A 11 29.25 7.29 24.05
N MET A 12 29.04 7.25 22.73
CA MET A 12 30.04 6.75 21.80
C MET A 12 30.52 7.85 20.86
N LYS A 13 29.83 8.05 19.74
CA LYS A 13 30.19 9.04 18.72
C LYS A 13 29.22 10.21 18.78
N ASP A 14 29.72 11.40 18.47
CA ASP A 14 28.96 12.65 18.33
C ASP A 14 28.05 13.01 19.52
N LEU A 15 28.38 12.51 20.71
CA LEU A 15 27.69 12.77 21.97
C LEU A 15 28.67 13.17 23.07
N THR A 16 28.38 14.29 23.75
CA THR A 16 29.15 14.77 24.91
C THR A 16 28.24 14.96 26.11
N GLU A 17 28.70 14.57 27.30
CA GLU A 17 28.01 14.88 28.56
C GLU A 17 28.39 16.30 29.00
N GLU A 18 27.43 17.23 29.03
CA GLU A 18 27.75 18.64 29.27
C GLU A 18 27.87 18.99 30.76
N ILE A 19 26.96 18.46 31.58
CA ILE A 19 26.83 18.79 33.00
C ILE A 19 26.22 17.56 33.66
N GLY A 20 27.00 16.79 34.43
CA GLY A 20 26.59 15.49 34.97
C GLY A 20 25.16 15.46 35.50
N GLY A 21 24.45 14.35 35.28
CA GLY A 21 23.01 14.24 35.53
C GLY A 21 22.19 13.84 34.29
N TYR A 22 22.83 13.15 33.33
CA TYR A 22 22.21 12.64 32.10
C TYR A 22 21.79 13.73 31.10
N HIS A 23 22.49 14.86 31.12
CA HIS A 23 22.39 15.91 30.10
C HIS A 23 23.46 15.68 29.02
N TRP A 24 23.02 15.59 27.79
CA TRP A 24 23.80 15.23 26.62
C TRP A 24 23.67 16.31 25.55
N ALA A 25 24.77 16.59 24.86
CA ALA A 25 24.77 17.37 23.63
C ALA A 25 25.09 16.46 22.45
N SER A 26 24.23 16.53 21.44
CA SER A 26 24.50 15.98 20.10
C SER A 26 25.28 17.02 19.30
N ILE A 27 26.45 16.66 18.78
CA ILE A 27 27.42 17.59 18.16
C ILE A 27 27.91 17.13 16.78
N GLY A 28 27.18 16.22 16.13
CA GLY A 28 27.58 15.66 14.83
C GLY A 28 26.48 14.83 14.19
N ASN A 29 26.84 14.11 13.12
CA ASN A 29 25.87 13.47 12.23
C ASN A 29 25.50 12.03 12.64
N ASP A 30 26.12 11.46 13.67
CA ASP A 30 25.84 10.08 14.12
C ASP A 30 25.89 9.94 15.66
N PRO A 31 25.03 10.67 16.41
CA PRO A 31 25.02 10.64 17.87
C PRO A 31 24.36 9.36 18.41
N TYR A 32 25.14 8.50 19.09
CA TYR A 32 24.59 7.27 19.66
C TYR A 32 25.20 6.82 20.99
N PHE A 33 24.37 6.13 21.77
CA PHE A 33 24.73 5.42 22.98
C PHE A 33 24.88 3.93 22.71
N GLN A 34 25.93 3.33 23.25
CA GLN A 34 25.95 1.88 23.49
C GLN A 34 25.18 1.60 24.77
N LEU A 35 24.14 0.76 24.71
CA LEU A 35 23.40 0.38 25.91
C LEU A 35 24.17 -0.70 26.67
N HIS A 36 24.54 -0.39 27.92
CA HIS A 36 25.31 -1.29 28.78
C HIS A 36 24.45 -1.92 29.87
N GLY A 37 24.42 -3.25 29.93
CA GLY A 37 23.72 -4.04 30.93
C GLY A 37 23.00 -5.26 30.34
N GLU A 38 22.51 -6.16 31.21
CA GLU A 38 21.60 -7.22 30.76
C GLU A 38 20.29 -6.61 30.24
N PHE A 39 19.76 -7.14 29.13
CA PHE A 39 18.44 -6.77 28.62
C PHE A 39 17.54 -7.99 28.39
N PRO A 40 16.23 -7.83 28.50
CA PRO A 40 15.28 -8.89 28.19
C PRO A 40 15.14 -9.08 26.68
N LYS A 41 14.96 -10.33 26.27
CA LYS A 41 14.68 -10.73 24.87
C LYS A 41 13.21 -11.09 24.68
N GLY A 42 12.71 -10.94 23.45
CA GLY A 42 11.31 -11.12 23.08
C GLY A 42 10.51 -9.84 23.30
N TRP A 43 9.32 -9.93 23.89
CA TRP A 43 8.48 -8.76 24.14
C TRP A 43 8.96 -7.97 25.35
N VAL A 44 9.25 -6.70 25.11
CA VAL A 44 9.85 -5.81 26.10
C VAL A 44 9.05 -4.52 26.16
N LYS A 45 8.69 -4.11 27.39
CA LYS A 45 8.25 -2.74 27.64
C LYS A 45 9.49 -1.90 27.92
N ILE A 46 9.70 -0.86 27.13
CA ILE A 46 10.77 0.11 27.31
C ILE A 46 10.16 1.35 27.94
N LYS A 47 10.80 1.88 28.97
CA LYS A 47 10.43 3.12 29.64
C LYS A 47 11.66 4.01 29.76
N TRP A 48 11.50 5.29 29.44
CA TRP A 48 12.59 6.27 29.49
C TRP A 48 12.08 7.61 29.99
N THR A 49 12.97 8.41 30.57
CA THR A 49 12.70 9.79 30.96
C THR A 49 13.59 10.69 30.11
N SER A 50 13.00 11.69 29.47
CA SER A 50 13.74 12.55 28.55
C SER A 50 13.16 13.96 28.42
N TYR A 51 13.99 14.89 27.96
CA TYR A 51 13.64 16.28 27.68
C TYR A 51 14.52 16.83 26.55
N SER A 52 13.99 17.66 25.65
CA SER A 52 14.78 18.46 24.71
C SER A 52 14.01 19.71 24.26
N ASN A 53 14.71 20.66 23.64
CA ASN A 53 14.13 21.85 23.01
C ASN A 53 13.55 21.56 21.61
N VAL A 54 13.87 20.39 21.04
CA VAL A 54 13.36 19.87 19.77
C VAL A 54 12.85 18.43 19.96
N ASN A 55 12.12 17.90 18.99
CA ASN A 55 11.77 16.48 19.00
C ASN A 55 12.92 15.68 18.38
N LEU A 56 13.47 14.73 19.13
CA LEU A 56 14.53 13.83 18.62
C LEU A 56 14.03 12.40 18.56
N PRO A 57 14.18 11.66 17.45
CA PRO A 57 13.83 10.24 17.41
C PRO A 57 14.77 9.42 18.29
N LEU A 58 14.21 8.43 18.97
CA LEU A 58 14.96 7.38 19.69
C LEU A 58 14.90 6.09 18.89
N LYS A 59 16.04 5.71 18.31
CA LYS A 59 16.17 4.53 17.47
C LYS A 59 16.98 3.46 18.19
N LEU A 60 16.38 2.29 18.39
CA LEU A 60 17.05 1.13 18.97
C LEU A 60 17.55 0.23 17.86
N TYR A 61 18.85 -0.05 17.86
CA TYR A 61 19.48 -1.06 17.04
C TYR A 61 19.81 -2.29 17.89
N TRP A 62 19.81 -3.46 17.27
CA TRP A 62 20.35 -4.68 17.88
C TRP A 62 21.26 -5.43 16.92
N ASP A 63 22.32 -6.00 17.48
CA ASP A 63 23.29 -6.83 16.77
C ASP A 63 23.03 -8.31 17.08
N GLU A 64 22.95 -9.14 16.06
CA GLU A 64 22.77 -10.60 16.16
C GLU A 64 24.07 -11.40 15.90
N GLY A 65 25.21 -10.71 15.85
CA GLY A 65 26.54 -11.29 15.62
C GLY A 65 27.13 -10.99 14.24
N ASN A 66 26.43 -10.21 13.41
CA ASN A 66 26.88 -9.81 12.07
C ASN A 66 27.18 -8.30 11.98
N GLY A 67 27.18 -7.59 13.12
CA GLY A 67 27.29 -6.15 13.19
C GLY A 67 25.93 -5.45 13.21
N LEU A 68 25.96 -4.15 13.50
CA LEU A 68 24.77 -3.30 13.49
C LEU A 68 24.37 -3.00 12.04
N SER A 69 23.08 -3.09 11.75
CA SER A 69 22.52 -2.77 10.43
C SER A 69 21.21 -2.00 10.57
N GLU A 70 20.90 -1.19 9.57
CA GLU A 70 19.63 -0.48 9.46
C GLU A 70 18.42 -1.42 9.46
N THR A 71 18.58 -2.63 8.94
CA THR A 71 17.52 -3.67 8.93
C THR A 71 17.18 -4.19 10.32
N ASN A 72 18.11 -4.09 11.27
CA ASN A 72 17.96 -4.54 12.66
C ASN A 72 17.81 -3.35 13.60
N SER A 73 16.96 -2.40 13.21
CA SER A 73 16.71 -1.16 13.94
C SER A 73 15.23 -0.81 13.99
N HIS A 74 14.84 -0.04 15.00
CA HIS A 74 13.47 0.45 15.14
C HIS A 74 13.43 1.78 15.92
N ILE A 75 12.81 2.81 15.36
CA ILE A 75 12.44 4.01 16.11
C ILE A 75 11.27 3.62 17.02
N PHE A 76 11.51 3.63 18.33
CA PHE A 76 10.51 3.18 19.31
C PHE A 76 9.87 4.33 20.09
N GLY A 77 10.44 5.53 19.99
CA GLY A 77 10.00 6.69 20.74
C GLY A 77 10.73 7.94 20.31
N TYR A 78 10.47 9.04 21.01
CA TYR A 78 11.11 10.32 20.79
C TYR A 78 11.49 10.95 22.13
N ILE A 79 12.55 11.74 22.15
CA ILE A 79 12.74 12.77 23.16
C ILE A 79 11.84 13.93 22.74
N LYS A 80 10.75 14.16 23.47
CA LYS A 80 9.75 15.16 23.11
C LYS A 80 10.22 16.56 23.49
N LYS A 81 9.87 17.53 22.64
CA LYS A 81 9.92 18.95 22.94
C LYS A 81 8.94 19.30 24.07
N GLY A 82 9.40 20.08 25.04
CA GLY A 82 8.62 20.46 26.23
C GLY A 82 9.21 19.86 27.49
N ASP A 83 8.51 19.93 28.62
CA ASP A 83 9.05 19.55 29.94
C ASP A 83 9.47 18.07 30.05
N LYS A 84 10.34 17.79 31.03
CA LYS A 84 10.83 16.44 31.36
C LYS A 84 9.66 15.47 31.54
N ALA A 85 9.58 14.49 30.65
CA ALA A 85 8.48 13.54 30.58
C ALA A 85 8.98 12.09 30.67
N VAL A 86 8.18 11.26 31.33
CA VAL A 86 8.35 9.81 31.36
C VAL A 86 7.50 9.20 30.25
N GLN A 87 8.12 8.41 29.39
CA GLN A 87 7.47 7.76 28.26
C GLN A 87 7.68 6.25 28.33
N GLU A 88 6.75 5.49 27.77
CA GLU A 88 6.90 4.04 27.64
C GLU A 88 6.30 3.51 26.34
N THR A 89 6.91 2.45 25.81
CA THR A 89 6.46 1.74 24.62
C THR A 89 6.68 0.23 24.77
N VAL A 90 6.19 -0.54 23.81
CA VAL A 90 6.43 -1.99 23.73
C VAL A 90 7.11 -2.30 22.41
N VAL A 91 8.25 -3.00 22.46
CA VAL A 91 8.99 -3.46 21.29
C VAL A 91 9.22 -4.97 21.36
N PHE A 92 9.56 -5.55 20.21
CA PHE A 92 10.08 -6.90 20.15
C PHE A 92 11.59 -6.86 19.91
N ILE A 93 12.37 -7.35 20.86
CA ILE A 93 13.83 -7.51 20.74
C ILE A 93 14.09 -8.96 20.33
N SER A 94 14.91 -9.15 19.29
CA SER A 94 15.24 -10.48 18.78
C SER A 94 15.78 -11.41 19.89
N PRO A 95 15.40 -12.70 19.89
CA PRO A 95 16.04 -13.71 20.74
C PRO A 95 17.54 -13.85 20.47
N LEU A 96 18.00 -13.49 19.28
CA LEU A 96 19.40 -13.56 18.88
C LEU A 96 20.19 -12.29 19.22
N ALA A 97 19.52 -11.20 19.63
CA ALA A 97 20.20 -9.95 19.97
C ALA A 97 21.26 -10.16 21.05
N LEU A 98 22.48 -9.69 20.78
CA LEU A 98 23.64 -9.74 21.66
C LEU A 98 23.94 -8.38 22.26
N ASN A 99 23.85 -7.31 21.47
CA ASN A 99 24.13 -5.93 21.87
C ASN A 99 23.00 -5.00 21.43
N LEU A 100 22.81 -3.89 22.15
CA LEU A 100 21.85 -2.85 21.81
C LEU A 100 22.55 -1.49 21.67
N ARG A 101 22.23 -0.76 20.60
CA ARG A 101 22.65 0.64 20.38
C ARG A 101 21.41 1.52 20.36
N LEU A 102 21.53 2.74 20.89
CA LEU A 102 20.46 3.71 20.93
C LEU A 102 20.90 5.04 20.31
N ASP A 103 20.20 5.48 19.28
CA ASP A 103 20.50 6.74 18.61
C ASP A 103 19.53 7.81 19.08
N SER A 104 20.05 9.01 19.27
CA SER A 104 19.30 10.19 19.76
C SER A 104 19.00 11.22 18.68
N GLY A 105 19.02 10.82 17.39
CA GLY A 105 18.70 11.66 16.24
C GLY A 105 19.82 12.63 15.84
N GLU A 106 19.95 12.89 14.53
CA GLU A 106 21.11 13.58 13.91
C GLU A 106 21.08 15.13 14.03
N ILE A 107 20.22 15.69 14.88
CA ILE A 107 20.12 17.13 15.07
C ILE A 107 21.10 17.57 16.15
N GLU A 108 21.92 18.59 15.88
CA GLU A 108 22.75 19.23 16.89
C GLU A 108 21.85 19.95 17.91
N THR A 109 21.81 19.44 19.15
CA THR A 109 21.01 19.99 20.23
C THR A 109 21.39 19.37 21.57
N ASP A 110 21.01 20.07 22.63
CA ASP A 110 21.04 19.54 23.98
C ASP A 110 19.75 18.78 24.31
N PHE A 111 19.89 17.71 25.08
CA PHE A 111 18.80 16.92 25.58
C PHE A 111 19.16 16.23 26.89
N LEU A 112 18.14 15.89 27.69
CA LEU A 112 18.27 14.99 28.81
C LEU A 112 17.71 13.63 28.43
N LEU A 113 18.46 12.57 28.72
CA LEU A 113 18.01 11.19 28.55
C LEU A 113 18.56 10.32 29.68
N GLU A 114 17.68 9.90 30.58
CA GLU A 114 18.02 9.01 31.70
C GLU A 114 18.18 7.55 31.24
N PRO A 115 18.84 6.68 32.06
CA PRO A 115 18.96 5.25 31.78
C PRO A 115 17.63 4.59 31.43
N ILE A 116 17.66 3.71 30.44
CA ILE A 116 16.47 3.04 29.94
C ILE A 116 16.07 1.91 30.87
N GLU A 117 14.79 1.89 31.24
CA GLU A 117 14.19 0.79 31.99
C GLU A 117 13.49 -0.18 31.03
N MET A 118 13.88 -1.45 31.07
CA MET A 118 13.27 -2.52 30.29
C MET A 118 12.58 -3.54 31.20
N TYR A 119 11.40 -3.97 30.78
CA TYR A 119 10.61 -4.99 31.47
C TYR A 119 10.25 -6.09 30.49
N LYS A 120 10.62 -7.33 30.81
CA LYS A 120 10.12 -8.47 30.05
C LYS A 120 8.62 -8.59 30.28
N ILE A 121 7.84 -8.56 29.20
CA ILE A 121 6.39 -8.71 29.27
C ILE A 121 5.95 -9.99 28.57
N THR A 122 4.80 -10.52 29.01
CA THR A 122 4.24 -11.74 28.43
C THR A 122 3.36 -11.40 27.23
N ARG A 123 3.11 -12.41 26.41
CA ARG A 123 2.12 -12.36 25.33
C ARG A 123 0.73 -11.90 25.82
N PHE A 124 0.33 -12.32 27.01
CA PHE A 124 -0.93 -11.88 27.63
C PHE A 124 -0.95 -10.38 27.96
N HIS A 125 0.19 -9.81 28.35
CA HIS A 125 0.28 -8.36 28.63
C HIS A 125 0.17 -7.53 27.34
N VAL A 126 0.80 -8.00 26.26
CA VAL A 126 0.65 -7.46 24.89
C VAL A 126 -0.84 -7.47 24.49
N PHE A 127 -1.52 -8.60 24.69
CA PHE A 127 -2.97 -8.71 24.45
C PHE A 127 -3.80 -7.67 25.21
N MET A 128 -3.58 -7.52 26.52
CA MET A 128 -4.31 -6.54 27.32
C MET A 128 -4.06 -5.11 26.84
N LYS A 129 -2.83 -4.77 26.44
CA LYS A 129 -2.50 -3.45 25.86
C LYS A 129 -3.22 -3.22 24.53
N SER A 130 -3.28 -4.24 23.66
CA SER A 130 -4.08 -4.18 22.42
C SER A 130 -5.54 -3.88 22.70
N ALA A 131 -6.12 -4.58 23.68
CA ALA A 131 -7.53 -4.43 24.02
C ALA A 131 -7.80 -3.01 24.54
N LEU A 132 -6.94 -2.49 25.41
CA LEU A 132 -7.02 -1.12 25.92
C LEU A 132 -6.88 -0.07 24.81
N PHE A 133 -5.96 -0.26 23.87
CA PHE A 133 -5.80 0.65 22.71
C PHE A 133 -7.04 0.65 21.80
N TYR A 134 -7.58 -0.53 21.50
CA TYR A 134 -8.84 -0.68 20.75
C TYR A 134 -10.02 -0.01 21.45
N ILE A 135 -10.07 -0.11 22.78
CA ILE A 135 -11.08 0.55 23.62
C ILE A 135 -10.88 2.08 23.61
N LYS A 136 -9.65 2.58 23.70
CA LYS A 136 -9.34 4.02 23.68
C LYS A 136 -9.76 4.67 22.36
N GLN A 137 -9.52 4.03 21.22
CA GLN A 137 -9.90 4.54 19.89
C GLN A 137 -11.41 4.63 19.64
N ARG A 138 -12.22 3.84 20.35
CA ARG A 138 -13.66 3.67 20.05
C ARG A 138 -14.60 4.01 21.22
N GLY A 139 -14.04 4.41 22.36
CA GLY A 139 -14.76 4.63 23.61
C GLY A 139 -15.17 3.33 24.34
N ILE A 140 -15.35 3.44 25.66
CA ILE A 140 -15.83 2.34 26.52
C ILE A 140 -17.36 2.28 26.46
N THR A 141 -17.91 1.34 25.71
CA THR A 141 -19.34 0.98 25.74
C THR A 141 -19.50 -0.54 25.83
N PHE A 142 -20.65 -1.00 26.32
CA PHE A 142 -20.99 -2.43 26.31
C PHE A 142 -20.95 -3.03 24.89
N VAL A 143 -21.23 -2.20 23.88
CA VAL A 143 -21.20 -2.57 22.46
C VAL A 143 -19.77 -2.79 21.95
N THR A 144 -18.81 -1.92 22.32
CA THR A 144 -17.39 -2.08 21.93
C THR A 144 -16.78 -3.35 22.52
N PHE A 145 -17.14 -3.70 23.76
CA PHE A 145 -16.68 -4.92 24.42
C PHE A 145 -17.22 -6.20 23.75
N LYS A 146 -18.54 -6.26 23.48
CA LYS A 146 -19.17 -7.38 22.77
C LYS A 146 -18.61 -7.56 21.36
N SER A 147 -18.30 -6.47 20.66
CA SER A 147 -17.69 -6.49 19.33
C SER A 147 -16.28 -7.08 19.34
N LEU A 148 -15.44 -6.70 20.32
CA LEU A 148 -14.09 -7.23 20.46
C LEU A 148 -14.09 -8.74 20.75
N LEU A 149 -14.97 -9.19 21.65
CA LEU A 149 -15.13 -10.62 21.96
C LEU A 149 -15.57 -11.43 20.74
N ARG A 150 -16.58 -10.95 20.01
CA ARG A 150 -17.04 -11.61 18.78
C ARG A 150 -15.94 -11.70 17.73
N LYS A 151 -15.23 -10.59 17.44
CA LYS A 151 -14.10 -10.59 16.48
C LYS A 151 -12.99 -11.56 16.88
N THR A 152 -12.69 -11.62 18.17
CA THR A 152 -11.67 -12.52 18.71
C THR A 152 -12.10 -13.99 18.57
N TRP A 153 -13.38 -14.27 18.83
CA TRP A 153 -13.97 -15.60 18.66
C TRP A 153 -14.03 -16.04 17.20
N ASP A 154 -14.42 -15.16 16.28
CA ASP A 154 -14.47 -15.44 14.85
C ASP A 154 -13.06 -15.78 14.30
N VAL A 155 -12.04 -15.04 14.73
CA VAL A 155 -10.63 -15.31 14.38
C VAL A 155 -10.15 -16.63 15.01
N TYR A 156 -10.52 -16.90 16.26
CA TYR A 156 -10.21 -18.18 16.91
C TYR A 156 -10.82 -19.36 16.16
N LYS A 157 -12.08 -19.24 15.72
CA LYS A 157 -12.79 -20.30 14.99
C LYS A 157 -12.16 -20.62 13.63
N LEU A 158 -11.66 -19.59 12.94
CA LEU A 158 -11.07 -19.72 11.59
C LEU A 158 -9.57 -20.06 11.62
N GLN A 159 -8.82 -19.47 12.55
CA GLN A 159 -7.34 -19.46 12.52
C GLN A 159 -6.71 -19.94 13.84
N GLY A 160 -7.52 -20.40 14.79
CA GLY A 160 -7.08 -20.87 16.11
C GLY A 160 -6.42 -19.79 16.96
N LEU A 161 -5.76 -20.22 18.05
CA LEU A 161 -5.00 -19.33 18.93
C LEU A 161 -3.85 -18.61 18.21
N ARG A 162 -3.32 -19.21 17.13
CA ARG A 162 -2.23 -18.63 16.33
C ARG A 162 -2.71 -17.39 15.56
N GLY A 163 -3.85 -17.44 14.88
CA GLY A 163 -4.40 -16.28 14.17
C GLY A 163 -4.85 -15.15 15.10
N VAL A 164 -5.41 -15.50 16.25
CA VAL A 164 -5.72 -14.52 17.32
C VAL A 164 -4.43 -13.84 17.77
N TRP A 165 -3.38 -14.61 18.04
CA TRP A 165 -2.08 -14.10 18.44
C TRP A 165 -1.42 -13.22 17.38
N ILE A 166 -1.53 -13.59 16.10
CA ILE A 166 -1.05 -12.79 14.97
C ILE A 166 -1.76 -11.43 14.98
N LYS A 167 -3.10 -11.38 14.99
CA LYS A 167 -3.83 -10.10 15.03
C LYS A 167 -3.47 -9.24 16.24
N ILE A 168 -3.23 -9.85 17.40
CA ILE A 168 -2.80 -9.16 18.62
C ILE A 168 -1.38 -8.60 18.50
N LYS A 169 -0.46 -9.38 17.91
CA LYS A 169 0.88 -8.91 17.58
C LYS A 169 0.74 -7.69 16.65
N TYR A 170 0.02 -7.84 15.53
CA TYR A 170 -0.28 -6.77 14.58
C TYR A 170 -0.95 -5.54 15.19
N SER A 171 -1.78 -5.64 16.22
CA SER A 171 -2.38 -4.44 16.85
C SER A 171 -1.49 -3.77 17.90
N VAL A 172 -0.41 -4.42 18.35
CA VAL A 172 0.48 -3.91 19.42
C VAL A 172 1.89 -3.58 18.93
N THR A 173 2.44 -4.34 17.97
CA THR A 173 3.57 -3.88 17.14
C THR A 173 3.11 -2.96 16.01
N GLY A 174 1.81 -2.88 15.77
CA GLY A 174 1.31 -2.35 14.51
C GLY A 174 1.62 -3.35 13.39
N GLY A 175 0.65 -3.69 12.56
CA GLY A 175 0.96 -3.93 11.15
C GLY A 175 1.32 -2.58 10.60
N ASN A 176 2.54 -2.11 10.87
CA ASN A 176 2.98 -0.75 10.60
C ASN A 176 1.94 0.34 10.97
N GLN A 177 1.09 0.11 11.98
CA GLN A 177 0.08 1.07 12.43
C GLN A 177 0.43 1.75 13.76
N THR A 178 1.35 1.20 14.58
CA THR A 178 1.84 1.88 15.78
C THR A 178 3.17 2.61 15.57
N THR A 179 3.86 2.38 14.45
CA THR A 179 4.83 3.33 13.89
C THR A 179 4.12 4.59 13.38
N ASN A 180 2.92 4.43 12.82
CA ASN A 180 2.21 5.53 12.17
C ASN A 180 1.73 6.65 13.08
N SER A 181 1.37 6.48 14.36
CA SER A 181 0.78 7.64 15.06
C SER A 181 1.81 8.75 15.32
N VAL A 182 3.02 8.39 15.75
CA VAL A 182 4.06 9.38 16.07
C VAL A 182 4.72 9.90 14.80
N ASP A 183 5.06 9.01 13.88
CA ASP A 183 5.64 9.39 12.58
C ASP A 183 4.65 10.23 11.77
N TYR A 184 3.34 9.95 11.87
CA TYR A 184 2.33 10.77 11.21
C TYR A 184 2.13 12.12 11.89
N GLN A 185 2.20 12.23 13.22
CA GLN A 185 2.20 13.55 13.85
C GLN A 185 3.40 14.39 13.39
N SER A 186 4.59 13.78 13.27
CA SER A 186 5.78 14.44 12.70
C SER A 186 5.55 14.87 11.26
N TRP A 187 5.00 13.97 10.43
CA TRP A 187 4.63 14.27 9.05
C TRP A 187 3.62 15.43 8.99
N ILE A 188 2.58 15.44 9.83
CA ILE A 188 1.59 16.53 9.90
C ILE A 188 2.28 17.86 10.23
N ILE A 189 3.20 17.89 11.18
CA ILE A 189 3.92 19.12 11.55
C ILE A 189 4.69 19.65 10.33
N GLY A 190 5.44 18.78 9.64
CA GLY A 190 6.19 19.14 8.44
C GLY A 190 5.33 19.58 7.25
N HIS A 191 4.07 19.14 7.19
CA HIS A 191 3.14 19.40 6.09
C HIS A 191 1.98 20.34 6.49
N SER A 192 2.08 21.01 7.64
CA SER A 192 1.04 21.91 8.13
C SER A 192 1.01 23.23 7.34
N ILE A 193 -0.21 23.74 7.08
CA ILE A 193 -0.39 25.00 6.36
C ILE A 193 -0.14 26.18 7.29
N THR A 194 1.08 26.72 7.23
CA THR A 194 1.47 27.96 7.90
C THR A 194 0.89 29.19 7.22
N ASP A 195 0.88 30.33 7.89
CA ASP A 195 0.35 31.58 7.30
C ASP A 195 1.15 32.03 6.05
N ASN A 196 2.46 31.81 6.02
CA ASN A 196 3.27 32.04 4.81
C ASN A 196 2.81 31.15 3.64
N ILE A 197 2.52 29.87 3.89
CA ILE A 197 1.99 28.97 2.84
C ILE A 197 0.62 29.45 2.37
N LYS A 198 -0.25 29.95 3.28
CA LYS A 198 -1.54 30.53 2.87
C LYS A 198 -1.34 31.74 1.96
N GLU A 199 -0.42 32.64 2.29
CA GLU A 199 -0.10 33.81 1.45
C GLU A 199 0.40 33.39 0.06
N ASP A 200 1.28 32.39 0.00
CA ASP A 200 1.77 31.83 -1.26
C ASP A 200 0.63 31.20 -2.10
N ILE A 201 -0.25 30.44 -1.45
CA ILE A 201 -1.46 29.88 -2.09
C ILE A 201 -2.34 30.99 -2.67
N LEU A 202 -2.62 32.05 -1.89
CA LEU A 202 -3.45 33.16 -2.34
C LEU A 202 -2.81 33.90 -3.53
N LYS A 203 -1.48 34.07 -3.50
CA LYS A 203 -0.71 34.66 -4.60
C LYS A 203 -0.77 33.79 -5.84
N GLU A 204 -0.54 32.48 -5.74
CA GLU A 204 -0.63 31.55 -6.87
C GLU A 204 -2.05 31.55 -7.46
N MET A 205 -3.07 31.43 -6.61
CA MET A 205 -4.48 31.41 -7.01
C MET A 205 -4.95 32.71 -7.70
N SER A 206 -4.31 33.85 -7.40
CA SER A 206 -4.57 35.11 -8.11
C SER A 206 -4.22 35.03 -9.60
N THR A 207 -3.29 34.14 -9.98
CA THR A 207 -2.82 33.94 -11.36
C THR A 207 -3.61 32.89 -12.14
N PHE A 208 -4.50 32.13 -11.49
CA PHE A 208 -5.29 31.10 -12.17
C PHE A 208 -6.18 31.71 -13.27
N ALA A 209 -6.03 31.18 -14.48
CA ALA A 209 -6.88 31.55 -15.62
C ALA A 209 -8.24 30.84 -15.55
N TYR A 210 -8.27 29.63 -14.98
CA TYR A 210 -9.46 28.81 -14.86
C TYR A 210 -9.87 28.68 -13.39
N LYS A 211 -11.09 29.12 -13.07
CA LYS A 211 -11.64 29.15 -11.70
C LYS A 211 -13.07 28.59 -11.70
N PRO A 212 -13.25 27.28 -11.93
CA PRO A 212 -14.57 26.68 -12.02
C PRO A 212 -15.33 26.73 -10.69
N LEU A 213 -16.65 26.83 -10.75
CA LEU A 213 -17.49 26.62 -9.57
C LEU A 213 -17.47 25.14 -9.19
N ILE A 214 -17.14 24.84 -7.93
CA ILE A 214 -17.23 23.50 -7.35
C ILE A 214 -18.46 23.41 -6.45
N SER A 215 -19.38 22.49 -6.74
CA SER A 215 -20.52 22.19 -5.87
C SER A 215 -20.19 21.06 -4.92
N ILE A 216 -20.16 21.33 -3.62
CA ILE A 216 -19.97 20.31 -2.59
C ILE A 216 -21.33 19.65 -2.31
N ILE A 217 -21.43 18.34 -2.55
CA ILE A 217 -22.65 17.54 -2.35
C ILE A 217 -22.62 16.97 -0.93
N LEU A 218 -23.59 17.38 -0.11
CA LEU A 218 -23.64 17.07 1.32
C LEU A 218 -24.98 16.40 1.72
N PRO A 219 -25.07 15.05 1.74
CA PRO A 219 -26.22 14.36 2.30
C PRO A 219 -26.20 14.42 3.84
N VAL A 220 -27.27 14.93 4.46
CA VAL A 220 -27.35 15.13 5.92
C VAL A 220 -28.43 14.22 6.52
N TYR A 221 -28.07 13.42 7.52
CA TYR A 221 -29.04 12.63 8.28
C TYR A 221 -28.61 12.40 9.73
N ASN A 222 -29.39 12.94 10.68
CA ASN A 222 -29.36 12.54 12.10
C ASN A 222 -28.00 12.67 12.84
N VAL A 223 -27.07 13.47 12.30
CA VAL A 223 -25.73 13.70 12.85
C VAL A 223 -25.78 14.55 14.14
N ASN A 224 -24.72 14.51 14.95
CA ASN A 224 -24.59 15.44 16.09
C ASN A 224 -24.28 16.86 15.57
N GLU A 225 -24.86 17.89 16.19
CA GLU A 225 -24.64 19.30 15.85
C GLU A 225 -23.17 19.65 15.71
N ILE A 226 -22.32 19.22 16.66
CA ILE A 226 -20.89 19.58 16.65
C ILE A 226 -20.16 19.10 15.39
N TRP A 227 -20.53 17.94 14.85
CA TRP A 227 -19.89 17.39 13.64
C TRP A 227 -20.40 18.08 12.38
N LEU A 228 -21.71 18.35 12.30
CA LEU A 228 -22.28 19.10 11.19
C LEU A 228 -21.71 20.53 11.11
N VAL A 229 -21.57 21.19 12.27
CA VAL A 229 -20.95 22.51 12.36
C VAL A 229 -19.50 22.47 11.87
N LYS A 230 -18.69 21.51 12.35
CA LYS A 230 -17.29 21.37 11.89
C LYS A 230 -17.20 21.10 10.38
N CYS A 231 -18.06 20.22 9.86
CA CYS A 231 -18.15 19.92 8.44
C CYS A 231 -18.42 21.19 7.61
N ILE A 232 -19.48 21.93 7.93
CA ILE A 232 -19.84 23.16 7.21
C ILE A 232 -18.76 24.24 7.34
N GLU A 233 -18.17 24.42 8.52
CA GLU A 233 -17.08 25.39 8.71
C GLU A 233 -15.82 25.00 7.92
N SER A 234 -15.52 23.71 7.76
CA SER A 234 -14.38 23.27 6.92
C SER A 234 -14.54 23.69 5.45
N VAL A 235 -15.79 23.75 4.95
CA VAL A 235 -16.11 24.27 3.61
C VAL A 235 -16.05 25.81 3.58
N ARG A 236 -16.62 26.47 4.60
CA ARG A 236 -16.62 27.95 4.67
C ARG A 236 -15.22 28.54 4.73
N ASN A 237 -14.30 27.83 5.38
CA ASN A 237 -12.92 28.27 5.58
C ASN A 237 -12.01 28.01 4.36
N GLN A 238 -12.48 27.37 3.28
CA GLN A 238 -11.67 27.09 2.10
C GLN A 238 -11.02 28.37 1.54
N LEU A 239 -9.72 28.29 1.21
CA LEU A 239 -8.98 29.41 0.60
C LEU A 239 -9.51 29.76 -0.79
N TYR A 240 -9.87 28.75 -1.59
CA TYR A 240 -10.58 28.94 -2.83
C TYR A 240 -12.04 29.29 -2.53
N THR A 241 -12.57 30.37 -3.14
CA THR A 241 -13.85 30.96 -2.75
C THR A 241 -15.01 30.71 -3.71
N ASN A 242 -14.74 30.25 -4.94
CA ASN A 242 -15.76 29.98 -5.95
C ASN A 242 -16.35 28.56 -5.79
N TRP A 243 -17.11 28.38 -4.72
CA TRP A 243 -17.78 27.14 -4.39
C TRP A 243 -19.22 27.39 -3.95
N GLU A 244 -20.02 26.33 -3.95
CA GLU A 244 -21.32 26.30 -3.29
C GLU A 244 -21.46 24.98 -2.51
N LEU A 245 -22.16 25.03 -1.37
CA LEU A 245 -22.47 23.85 -0.57
C LEU A 245 -23.93 23.48 -0.78
N CYS A 246 -24.17 22.35 -1.44
CA CYS A 246 -25.48 21.82 -1.74
C CYS A 246 -25.83 20.72 -0.73
N ALA A 247 -26.58 21.08 0.31
CA ALA A 247 -26.95 20.16 1.37
C ALA A 247 -28.37 19.60 1.18
N ALA A 248 -28.55 18.31 1.45
CA ALA A 248 -29.87 17.67 1.47
C ALA A 248 -30.12 17.05 2.84
N ASP A 249 -31.04 17.64 3.62
CA ASP A 249 -31.53 17.03 4.86
C ASP A 249 -32.50 15.90 4.51
N ASP A 250 -32.09 14.66 4.76
CA ASP A 250 -32.83 13.44 4.42
C ASP A 250 -33.89 13.09 5.47
N ALA A 251 -34.74 14.06 5.79
CA ALA A 251 -35.77 14.00 6.81
C ALA A 251 -35.21 13.64 8.20
N SER A 252 -34.17 14.36 8.65
CA SER A 252 -33.59 14.14 9.98
C SER A 252 -34.64 14.31 11.10
N PRO A 253 -34.77 13.34 12.02
CA PRO A 253 -35.74 13.45 13.11
C PRO A 253 -35.30 14.41 14.24
N LYS A 254 -34.02 14.76 14.30
CA LYS A 254 -33.47 15.65 15.33
C LYS A 254 -33.66 17.12 14.90
N PRO A 255 -34.40 17.95 15.68
CA PRO A 255 -34.74 19.32 15.28
C PRO A 255 -33.52 20.22 15.03
N HIS A 256 -32.44 20.03 15.80
CA HIS A 256 -31.23 20.86 15.71
C HIS A 256 -30.58 20.84 14.33
N ILE A 257 -30.72 19.76 13.56
CA ILE A 257 -30.16 19.65 12.20
C ILE A 257 -30.70 20.76 11.31
N ARG A 258 -32.03 20.92 11.32
CA ARG A 258 -32.70 21.94 10.52
C ARG A 258 -32.32 23.34 10.99
N GLU A 259 -32.22 23.55 12.31
CA GLU A 259 -31.81 24.83 12.89
C GLU A 259 -30.39 25.22 12.46
N VAL A 260 -29.45 24.27 12.51
CA VAL A 260 -28.06 24.47 12.05
C VAL A 260 -28.01 24.79 10.56
N LEU A 261 -28.70 24.01 9.73
CA LEU A 261 -28.72 24.23 8.28
C LEU A 261 -29.34 25.60 7.91
N GLN A 262 -30.45 25.99 8.54
CA GLN A 262 -31.08 27.30 8.34
C GLN A 262 -30.20 28.46 8.81
N LYS A 263 -29.45 28.26 9.91
CA LYS A 263 -28.48 29.25 10.39
C LYS A 263 -27.39 29.48 9.35
N TYR A 264 -26.83 28.42 8.76
CA TYR A 264 -25.76 28.53 7.79
C TYR A 264 -26.22 29.04 6.42
N GLU A 265 -27.40 28.62 5.95
CA GLU A 265 -28.02 29.15 4.73
C GLU A 265 -28.25 30.68 4.81
N LYS A 266 -28.61 31.20 5.99
CA LYS A 266 -28.73 32.66 6.21
C LYS A 266 -27.39 33.37 6.35
N LEU A 267 -26.34 32.65 6.76
CA LEU A 267 -25.03 33.21 7.06
C LEU A 267 -24.15 33.33 5.81
N ASP A 268 -24.33 32.45 4.83
CA ASP A 268 -23.53 32.39 3.61
C ASP A 268 -24.40 31.96 2.43
N GLU A 269 -24.61 32.85 1.47
CA GLU A 269 -25.50 32.64 0.30
C GLU A 269 -25.06 31.50 -0.62
N ARG A 270 -23.80 31.05 -0.49
CA ARG A 270 -23.27 29.89 -1.21
C ARG A 270 -23.77 28.57 -0.65
N ILE A 271 -24.38 28.56 0.54
CA ILE A 271 -24.94 27.38 1.18
C ILE A 271 -26.42 27.27 0.81
N LYS A 272 -26.78 26.17 0.14
CA LYS A 272 -28.13 25.88 -0.35
C LYS A 272 -28.64 24.60 0.27
N VAL A 273 -29.87 24.59 0.80
CA VAL A 273 -30.41 23.43 1.50
C VAL A 273 -31.73 22.97 0.87
N VAL A 274 -31.84 21.67 0.62
CA VAL A 274 -33.11 21.01 0.32
C VAL A 274 -33.54 20.14 1.50
N TYR A 275 -34.80 20.29 1.93
CA TYR A 275 -35.38 19.51 3.01
C TYR A 275 -36.30 18.45 2.43
N ARG A 276 -35.88 17.18 2.50
CA ARG A 276 -36.67 16.06 1.99
C ARG A 276 -37.81 15.73 2.96
N GLU A 277 -38.96 15.36 2.42
CA GLU A 277 -40.15 14.99 3.23
C GLU A 277 -40.04 13.58 3.82
N LYS A 278 -39.24 12.71 3.19
CA LYS A 278 -39.07 11.31 3.56
C LYS A 278 -37.61 10.92 3.44
N ASN A 279 -37.15 10.10 4.38
CA ASN A 279 -35.81 9.51 4.35
C ASN A 279 -35.70 8.58 3.12
N GLY A 280 -34.80 8.92 2.20
CA GLY A 280 -34.48 8.15 1.00
C GLY A 280 -33.09 7.51 1.05
N HIS A 281 -32.39 7.63 2.18
CA HIS A 281 -30.99 7.25 2.37
C HIS A 281 -30.02 8.03 1.47
N ILE A 282 -28.72 7.69 1.58
CA ILE A 282 -27.62 8.49 1.04
C ILE A 282 -27.69 8.72 -0.47
N SER A 283 -28.12 7.75 -1.27
CA SER A 283 -28.19 7.90 -2.74
C SER A 283 -29.20 8.97 -3.16
N GLU A 284 -30.41 8.91 -2.61
CA GLU A 284 -31.47 9.86 -2.92
C GLU A 284 -31.20 11.24 -2.31
N ALA A 285 -30.65 11.30 -1.08
CA ALA A 285 -30.20 12.54 -0.48
C ALA A 285 -29.13 13.23 -1.33
N SER A 286 -28.12 12.47 -1.78
CA SER A 286 -27.06 12.98 -2.67
C SER A 286 -27.61 13.45 -4.00
N ASN A 287 -28.62 12.76 -4.57
CA ASN A 287 -29.29 13.21 -5.79
C ASN A 287 -30.09 14.51 -5.59
N SER A 288 -30.77 14.70 -4.45
CA SER A 288 -31.44 15.97 -4.15
C SER A 288 -30.46 17.13 -3.97
N ALA A 289 -29.32 16.89 -3.34
CA ALA A 289 -28.23 17.86 -3.28
C ALA A 289 -27.65 18.15 -4.69
N LEU A 290 -27.51 17.11 -5.52
CA LEU A 290 -27.08 17.25 -6.91
C LEU A 290 -28.07 18.08 -7.74
N GLU A 291 -29.38 17.95 -7.54
CA GLU A 291 -30.41 18.72 -8.26
C GLU A 291 -30.26 20.23 -8.11
N ILE A 292 -29.83 20.71 -6.94
CA ILE A 292 -29.64 22.14 -6.65
C ILE A 292 -28.22 22.65 -6.98
N ALA A 293 -27.33 21.77 -7.46
CA ALA A 293 -25.95 22.06 -7.80
C ALA A 293 -25.77 22.63 -9.23
N ASN A 294 -24.96 23.69 -9.35
CA ASN A 294 -24.69 24.48 -10.56
C ASN A 294 -23.20 24.49 -10.95
N GLY A 295 -22.34 23.86 -10.17
CA GLY A 295 -20.90 23.78 -10.41
C GLY A 295 -20.57 22.98 -11.67
N GLU A 296 -19.42 23.32 -12.27
CA GLU A 296 -18.86 22.51 -13.36
C GLU A 296 -18.34 21.16 -12.84
N PHE A 297 -17.96 21.13 -11.56
CA PHE A 297 -17.54 19.94 -10.84
C PHE A 297 -18.39 19.75 -9.58
N ILE A 298 -18.56 18.50 -9.19
CA ILE A 298 -19.05 18.14 -7.86
C ILE A 298 -17.91 17.62 -6.99
N ALA A 299 -17.97 17.88 -5.69
CA ALA A 299 -17.09 17.30 -4.69
C ALA A 299 -17.95 16.58 -3.63
N LEU A 300 -17.56 15.37 -3.23
CA LEU A 300 -18.33 14.57 -2.27
C LEU A 300 -17.83 14.78 -0.84
N LEU A 301 -18.73 15.10 0.08
CA LEU A 301 -18.43 15.32 1.50
C LEU A 301 -19.50 14.69 2.40
N ASP A 302 -19.06 13.92 3.39
CA ASP A 302 -19.95 13.38 4.41
C ASP A 302 -20.16 14.39 5.56
N HIS A 303 -21.36 14.38 6.15
CA HIS A 303 -21.83 15.40 7.10
C HIS A 303 -21.11 15.43 8.46
N ASP A 304 -20.24 14.47 8.73
CA ASP A 304 -19.43 14.37 9.92
C ASP A 304 -17.93 14.57 9.65
N ASP A 305 -17.52 14.70 8.39
CA ASP A 305 -16.12 14.80 7.99
C ASP A 305 -15.66 16.25 7.78
N GLU A 306 -14.34 16.45 7.62
CA GLU A 306 -13.73 17.77 7.43
C GLU A 306 -12.82 17.78 6.21
N LEU A 307 -12.81 18.90 5.48
CA LEU A 307 -11.84 19.18 4.42
C LEU A 307 -10.63 19.94 4.99
N THR A 308 -9.44 19.76 4.40
CA THR A 308 -8.34 20.71 4.65
C THR A 308 -8.64 22.06 4.02
N ILE A 309 -8.13 23.14 4.60
CA ILE A 309 -8.42 24.53 4.17
C ILE A 309 -8.00 24.83 2.70
N ASP A 310 -7.09 24.02 2.15
CA ASP A 310 -6.56 24.10 0.79
C ASP A 310 -7.17 23.08 -0.18
N ALA A 311 -8.13 22.24 0.26
CA ALA A 311 -8.67 21.14 -0.52
C ALA A 311 -9.20 21.56 -1.90
N LEU A 312 -10.04 22.60 -1.94
CA LEU A 312 -10.58 23.10 -3.21
C LEU A 312 -9.53 23.83 -4.04
N TYR A 313 -8.57 24.50 -3.39
CA TYR A 313 -7.45 25.16 -4.08
C TYR A 313 -6.59 24.13 -4.84
N GLU A 314 -6.20 23.02 -4.22
CA GLU A 314 -5.35 22.01 -4.86
C GLU A 314 -6.06 21.34 -6.05
N ASN A 315 -7.37 21.12 -5.97
CA ASN A 315 -8.17 20.65 -7.09
C ASN A 315 -8.18 21.65 -8.26
N VAL A 316 -8.39 22.93 -7.99
CA VAL A 316 -8.38 23.98 -9.04
C VAL A 316 -6.98 24.19 -9.60
N ARG A 317 -5.94 24.08 -8.78
CA ARG A 317 -4.54 24.11 -9.20
C ARG A 317 -4.25 22.99 -10.19
N LEU A 318 -4.71 21.77 -9.90
CA LEU A 318 -4.61 20.64 -10.83
C LEU A 318 -5.36 20.92 -12.13
N LEU A 319 -6.59 21.44 -12.06
CA LEU A 319 -7.40 21.79 -13.22
C LEU A 319 -6.76 22.87 -14.10
N ASN A 320 -5.97 23.79 -13.55
CA ASN A 320 -5.21 24.77 -14.35
C ASN A 320 -4.05 24.11 -15.13
N LYS A 321 -3.59 22.92 -14.71
CA LYS A 321 -2.59 22.11 -15.44
C LYS A 321 -3.24 21.10 -16.39
N HIS A 322 -4.39 20.57 -15.99
CA HIS A 322 -5.14 19.52 -16.69
C HIS A 322 -6.61 19.95 -16.82
N LEU A 323 -6.89 20.86 -17.75
CA LEU A 323 -8.25 21.38 -18.00
C LEU A 323 -9.24 20.28 -18.40
N ASP A 324 -8.72 19.17 -18.90
CA ASP A 324 -9.45 18.01 -19.34
C ASP A 324 -9.72 16.98 -18.23
N ALA A 325 -9.24 17.19 -17.00
CA ALA A 325 -9.49 16.28 -15.89
C ALA A 325 -11.00 16.10 -15.65
N ASP A 326 -11.45 14.84 -15.63
CA ASP A 326 -12.86 14.48 -15.48
C ASP A 326 -13.16 13.94 -14.07
N MET A 327 -12.15 13.38 -13.42
CA MET A 327 -12.22 12.85 -12.08
C MET A 327 -10.91 13.11 -11.37
N ILE A 328 -10.98 13.64 -10.15
CA ILE A 328 -9.83 13.92 -9.29
C ILE A 328 -10.08 13.27 -7.94
N TYR A 329 -9.03 12.69 -7.36
CA TYR A 329 -9.06 12.21 -5.98
C TYR A 329 -7.80 12.58 -5.24
N SER A 330 -7.90 12.63 -3.91
CA SER A 330 -6.79 12.97 -3.02
C SER A 330 -6.48 11.84 -2.05
N ASP A 331 -5.34 11.93 -1.38
CA ASP A 331 -5.10 11.15 -0.16
C ASP A 331 -6.07 11.58 0.95
N GLU A 332 -6.24 10.71 1.94
CA GLU A 332 -7.14 10.93 3.08
C GLU A 332 -6.52 10.37 4.36
N ASP A 333 -6.98 10.87 5.51
CA ASP A 333 -6.70 10.27 6.80
C ASP A 333 -7.96 10.22 7.67
N LYS A 334 -7.78 9.87 8.93
CA LYS A 334 -8.85 9.83 9.93
C LYS A 334 -8.63 10.89 11.00
N ILE A 335 -9.72 11.39 11.57
CA ILE A 335 -9.71 12.34 12.67
C ILE A 335 -10.59 11.84 13.83
N SER A 336 -10.04 11.87 15.05
CA SER A 336 -10.75 11.44 16.26
C SER A 336 -11.80 12.47 16.70
N MET A 337 -12.60 12.12 17.72
CA MET A 337 -13.54 13.07 18.36
C MET A 337 -12.82 14.27 18.97
N GLU A 338 -11.60 14.07 19.46
CA GLU A 338 -10.73 15.08 20.07
C GLU A 338 -9.98 15.92 19.03
N GLY A 339 -10.10 15.59 17.74
CA GLY A 339 -9.38 16.27 16.65
C GLY A 339 -7.99 15.70 16.36
N GLU A 340 -7.62 14.55 16.92
CA GLU A 340 -6.34 13.91 16.63
C GLU A 340 -6.39 13.20 15.27
N ARG A 341 -5.53 13.60 14.34
CA ARG A 341 -5.41 13.00 13.01
C ARG A 341 -4.56 11.72 13.04
N HIS A 342 -4.97 10.66 12.37
CA HIS A 342 -4.28 9.37 12.35
C HIS A 342 -4.63 8.51 11.12
N SER A 343 -3.93 7.38 10.97
CA SER A 343 -4.22 6.36 9.92
C SER A 343 -4.28 6.92 8.49
N PRO A 344 -3.23 7.61 8.00
CA PRO A 344 -3.22 8.13 6.64
C PRO A 344 -3.28 7.00 5.60
N PHE A 345 -4.04 7.24 4.54
CA PHE A 345 -4.02 6.45 3.32
C PHE A 345 -3.37 7.26 2.20
N PHE A 346 -2.10 6.96 1.95
CA PHE A 346 -1.31 7.48 0.85
C PHE A 346 -1.50 6.56 -0.36
N LYS A 347 -2.37 7.00 -1.26
CA LYS A 347 -2.90 6.25 -2.39
C LYS A 347 -1.93 6.29 -3.58
N PRO A 348 -1.96 5.28 -4.46
CA PRO A 348 -1.27 5.37 -5.74
C PRO A 348 -2.01 6.35 -6.68
N ASP A 349 -1.34 6.74 -7.75
CA ASP A 349 -1.99 7.30 -8.95
C ASP A 349 -2.95 6.28 -9.58
N TRP A 350 -3.66 6.69 -10.63
CA TRP A 350 -4.75 5.91 -11.19
C TRP A 350 -4.30 4.49 -11.60
N SER A 351 -4.94 3.50 -10.98
CA SER A 351 -4.58 2.08 -11.02
C SER A 351 -5.85 1.27 -11.26
N PRO A 352 -6.25 1.04 -12.51
CA PRO A 352 -7.55 0.48 -12.85
C PRO A 352 -7.75 -0.93 -12.28
N ASP A 353 -6.70 -1.75 -12.21
CA ASP A 353 -6.80 -3.11 -11.69
C ASP A 353 -6.84 -3.12 -10.16
N THR A 354 -6.06 -2.24 -9.50
CA THR A 354 -6.21 -2.02 -8.05
C THR A 354 -7.62 -1.54 -7.71
N PHE A 355 -8.18 -0.65 -8.52
CA PHE A 355 -9.52 -0.10 -8.31
C PHE A 355 -10.62 -1.16 -8.35
N LEU A 356 -10.50 -2.16 -9.23
CA LEU A 356 -11.43 -3.29 -9.27
C LEU A 356 -11.31 -4.20 -8.04
N SER A 357 -10.18 -4.19 -7.34
CA SER A 357 -9.99 -4.94 -6.10
C SER A 357 -10.50 -4.22 -4.86
N HIS A 358 -10.51 -2.88 -4.83
CA HIS A 358 -11.16 -2.09 -3.78
C HIS A 358 -11.35 -0.61 -4.19
N MET A 359 -12.37 0.04 -3.64
CA MET A 359 -12.60 1.48 -3.79
C MET A 359 -11.54 2.25 -3.01
N TYR A 360 -10.40 2.60 -3.63
CA TYR A 360 -9.33 3.35 -2.96
C TYR A 360 -9.38 4.86 -3.22
N VAL A 361 -10.12 5.30 -4.25
CA VAL A 361 -10.29 6.72 -4.58
C VAL A 361 -10.95 7.46 -3.42
N CYS A 362 -12.00 6.85 -2.84
CA CYS A 362 -12.73 7.34 -1.67
C CYS A 362 -13.07 8.85 -1.77
N HIS A 363 -12.96 9.55 -0.64
CA HIS A 363 -13.07 10.99 -0.54
C HIS A 363 -11.66 11.61 -0.40
N LEU A 364 -11.39 12.84 -0.80
CA LEU A 364 -12.25 13.75 -1.54
C LEU A 364 -12.30 13.35 -3.02
N GLY A 365 -13.45 12.84 -3.48
CA GLY A 365 -13.70 12.58 -4.89
C GLY A 365 -14.34 13.79 -5.54
N VAL A 366 -13.70 14.31 -6.60
CA VAL A 366 -14.21 15.43 -7.42
C VAL A 366 -14.49 14.93 -8.83
N TYR A 367 -15.70 15.17 -9.33
CA TYR A 367 -16.18 14.62 -10.60
C TYR A 367 -16.75 15.72 -11.48
N ARG A 368 -16.47 15.67 -12.79
CA ARG A 368 -17.06 16.59 -13.75
C ARG A 368 -18.58 16.39 -13.80
N MET A 369 -19.32 17.48 -13.58
CA MET A 369 -20.78 17.47 -13.48
C MET A 369 -21.44 16.88 -14.73
N SER A 370 -20.92 17.19 -15.93
CA SER A 370 -21.48 16.69 -17.18
C SER A 370 -21.53 15.16 -17.25
N LEU A 371 -20.49 14.47 -16.76
CA LEU A 371 -20.44 13.02 -16.73
C LEU A 371 -21.40 12.45 -15.68
N VAL A 372 -21.46 13.07 -14.50
CA VAL A 372 -22.39 12.66 -13.43
C VAL A 372 -23.85 12.79 -13.90
N ARG A 373 -24.18 13.86 -14.64
CA ARG A 373 -25.50 14.06 -15.24
C ARG A 373 -25.80 13.06 -16.35
N GLN A 374 -24.83 12.76 -17.23
CA GLN A 374 -24.96 11.71 -18.24
C GLN A 374 -25.28 10.35 -17.62
N LEU A 375 -24.73 10.08 -16.43
CA LEU A 375 -24.95 8.86 -15.67
C LEU A 375 -26.19 8.88 -14.76
N ALA A 376 -26.97 9.96 -14.78
CA ALA A 376 -28.14 10.18 -13.91
C ALA A 376 -27.83 10.08 -12.39
N GLY A 377 -26.64 10.49 -11.97
CA GLY A 377 -26.26 10.61 -10.56
C GLY A 377 -26.07 9.26 -9.85
N PHE A 378 -26.49 9.22 -8.58
CA PHE A 378 -26.34 8.07 -7.67
C PHE A 378 -27.49 7.08 -7.84
N ARG A 379 -27.18 5.79 -7.97
CA ARG A 379 -28.20 4.74 -8.13
C ARG A 379 -28.75 4.32 -6.77
N LYS A 380 -30.08 4.21 -6.68
CA LYS A 380 -30.74 3.55 -5.54
C LYS A 380 -30.35 2.09 -5.43
N GLY A 381 -30.30 1.59 -4.20
CA GLY A 381 -29.93 0.20 -3.93
C GLY A 381 -28.42 0.01 -3.86
N TYR A 382 -27.61 1.06 -3.82
CA TYR A 382 -26.16 0.98 -3.63
C TYR A 382 -25.72 1.70 -2.35
N GLU A 383 -26.66 1.98 -1.44
CA GLU A 383 -26.39 2.68 -0.19
C GLU A 383 -25.29 1.97 0.61
N GLY A 384 -24.25 2.71 0.98
CA GLY A 384 -23.03 2.20 1.61
C GLY A 384 -21.89 1.87 0.64
N SER A 385 -22.12 1.97 -0.68
CA SER A 385 -21.09 1.89 -1.75
C SER A 385 -21.50 2.69 -3.00
N GLN A 386 -22.35 3.70 -2.83
CA GLN A 386 -22.91 4.51 -3.91
C GLN A 386 -21.83 5.34 -4.63
N ASP A 387 -20.78 5.70 -3.88
CA ASP A 387 -19.56 6.33 -4.36
C ASP A 387 -18.75 5.38 -5.26
N TYR A 388 -18.58 4.11 -4.86
CA TYR A 388 -17.90 3.11 -5.68
C TYR A 388 -18.69 2.81 -6.97
N ASP A 389 -20.01 2.69 -6.87
CA ASP A 389 -20.89 2.55 -8.03
C ASP A 389 -20.75 3.72 -9.03
N LEU A 390 -20.78 4.95 -8.52
CA LEU A 390 -20.61 6.14 -9.37
C LEU A 390 -19.22 6.15 -10.01
N ALA A 391 -18.16 5.93 -9.23
CA ALA A 391 -16.79 5.93 -9.74
C ALA A 391 -16.56 4.83 -10.80
N LEU A 392 -17.07 3.62 -10.60
CA LEU A 392 -17.02 2.54 -11.60
C LEU A 392 -17.67 2.96 -12.92
N ARG A 393 -18.84 3.61 -12.87
CA ARG A 393 -19.55 4.11 -14.06
C ARG A 393 -18.85 5.31 -14.72
N ILE A 394 -18.24 6.21 -13.93
CA ILE A 394 -17.44 7.33 -14.47
C ILE A 394 -16.24 6.80 -15.25
N THR A 395 -15.52 5.81 -14.71
CA THR A 395 -14.34 5.21 -15.36
C THR A 395 -14.66 4.44 -16.64
N GLU A 396 -15.94 4.16 -16.91
CA GLU A 396 -16.42 3.60 -18.19
C GLU A 396 -16.56 4.70 -19.27
N LEU A 397 -16.64 5.98 -18.88
CA LEU A 397 -16.80 7.12 -19.78
C LEU A 397 -15.50 7.90 -20.04
N THR A 398 -14.50 7.77 -19.16
CA THR A 398 -13.27 8.56 -19.25
C THR A 398 -12.06 7.84 -18.64
N ASN A 399 -10.88 8.18 -19.14
CA ASN A 399 -9.57 7.83 -18.59
C ASN A 399 -8.81 9.05 -18.04
N LYS A 400 -9.44 10.23 -18.01
CA LYS A 400 -8.84 11.50 -17.56
C LYS A 400 -8.97 11.66 -16.05
N ILE A 401 -8.34 10.73 -15.34
CA ILE A 401 -8.44 10.55 -13.90
C ILE A 401 -7.10 10.93 -13.26
N PHE A 402 -7.15 11.82 -12.27
CA PHE A 402 -5.95 12.40 -11.67
C PHE A 402 -5.95 12.26 -10.16
N HIS A 403 -4.74 12.12 -9.61
CA HIS A 403 -4.50 12.00 -8.19
C HIS A 403 -3.74 13.22 -7.67
N ILE A 404 -4.13 13.70 -6.49
CA ILE A 404 -3.39 14.71 -5.72
C ILE A 404 -2.80 14.00 -4.49
N PRO A 405 -1.48 13.80 -4.40
CA PRO A 405 -0.83 13.07 -3.30
C PRO A 405 -0.70 13.94 -2.04
N LYS A 406 -1.82 14.49 -1.59
CA LYS A 406 -1.98 15.32 -0.40
C LYS A 406 -3.20 14.87 0.37
N ILE A 407 -3.11 14.88 1.69
CA ILE A 407 -4.26 14.63 2.55
C ILE A 407 -5.18 15.84 2.48
N LEU A 408 -6.30 15.75 1.75
CA LEU A 408 -7.27 16.84 1.60
C LEU A 408 -8.62 16.56 2.27
N TYR A 409 -8.74 15.39 2.91
CA TYR A 409 -9.97 14.92 3.52
C TYR A 409 -9.69 14.18 4.84
N HIS A 410 -10.50 14.44 5.86
CA HIS A 410 -10.41 13.85 7.20
C HIS A 410 -11.69 13.08 7.53
N TRP A 411 -11.60 11.74 7.53
CA TRP A 411 -12.70 10.86 7.93
C TRP A 411 -12.85 10.83 9.44
N ARG A 412 -14.00 11.25 9.98
CA ARG A 412 -14.22 11.26 11.42
C ARG A 412 -14.51 9.86 11.94
N THR A 413 -13.79 9.45 12.98
CA THR A 413 -14.06 8.19 13.68
C THR A 413 -15.02 8.40 14.86
N ILE A 414 -16.34 8.36 14.60
CA ILE A 414 -17.39 8.40 15.65
C ILE A 414 -18.21 7.10 15.68
N PRO A 415 -18.74 6.62 16.82
CA PRO A 415 -19.54 5.39 16.96
C PRO A 415 -20.74 5.26 16.03
N GLU A 416 -21.22 6.35 15.43
CA GLU A 416 -22.31 6.36 14.45
C GLU A 416 -21.81 6.34 13.00
N SER A 417 -20.52 6.61 12.76
CA SER A 417 -19.89 6.66 11.44
C SER A 417 -19.57 5.27 10.91
N THR A 418 -19.63 5.15 9.58
CA THR A 418 -19.13 4.00 8.81
C THR A 418 -17.65 3.74 9.12
N ALA A 419 -16.88 4.77 9.47
CA ALA A 419 -15.47 4.66 9.86
C ALA A 419 -15.24 3.84 11.14
N SER A 420 -16.25 3.72 12.02
CA SER A 420 -16.10 3.09 13.35
C SER A 420 -16.90 1.80 13.54
N THR A 421 -18.06 1.60 12.89
CA THR A 421 -19.00 0.53 13.31
C THR A 421 -18.83 -0.82 12.61
N GLY A 422 -19.07 -1.88 13.38
CA GLY A 422 -19.19 -3.24 12.87
C GLY A 422 -20.61 -3.62 12.42
N ALA A 423 -21.60 -2.76 12.62
CA ALA A 423 -23.01 -2.99 12.25
C ALA A 423 -23.32 -2.55 10.81
N ALA A 424 -22.52 -1.63 10.24
CA ALA A 424 -22.54 -1.29 8.81
C ALA A 424 -22.06 -2.44 7.90
N LYS A 425 -21.63 -3.59 8.46
CA LYS A 425 -20.80 -4.58 7.76
C LYS A 425 -21.52 -5.51 6.80
N ASP A 426 -22.83 -5.70 6.84
CA ASP A 426 -23.46 -6.71 5.97
C ASP A 426 -24.06 -6.08 4.71
N TYR A 427 -24.80 -4.97 4.83
CA TYR A 427 -25.37 -4.31 3.65
C TYR A 427 -24.32 -3.60 2.77
N THR A 428 -23.29 -2.98 3.35
CA THR A 428 -22.21 -2.32 2.58
C THR A 428 -21.38 -3.32 1.75
N LYS A 429 -21.11 -4.51 2.29
CA LYS A 429 -20.40 -5.57 1.55
C LYS A 429 -21.17 -6.02 0.32
N ASP A 430 -22.49 -6.18 0.46
CA ASP A 430 -23.35 -6.59 -0.65
C ASP A 430 -23.49 -5.48 -1.69
N ALA A 431 -23.60 -4.22 -1.26
CA ALA A 431 -23.63 -3.07 -2.17
C ALA A 431 -22.34 -2.92 -2.97
N GLY A 432 -21.16 -3.00 -2.33
CA GLY A 432 -19.87 -2.91 -3.01
C GLY A 432 -19.66 -4.06 -4.00
N TYR A 433 -20.01 -5.30 -3.60
CA TYR A 433 -19.95 -6.45 -4.49
C TYR A 433 -20.89 -6.27 -5.70
N ARG A 434 -22.13 -5.84 -5.47
CA ARG A 434 -23.10 -5.60 -6.55
C ARG A 434 -22.62 -4.50 -7.50
N SER A 435 -22.01 -3.42 -6.96
CA SER A 435 -21.43 -2.33 -7.77
C SER A 435 -20.39 -2.87 -8.74
N LEU A 436 -19.45 -3.68 -8.24
CA LEU A 436 -18.39 -4.28 -9.02
C LEU A 436 -18.92 -5.32 -10.01
N GLN A 437 -19.79 -6.23 -9.56
CA GLN A 437 -20.41 -7.26 -10.43
C GLN A 437 -21.18 -6.63 -11.60
N ASP A 438 -21.92 -5.55 -11.35
CA ASP A 438 -22.58 -4.81 -12.41
C ASP A 438 -21.57 -4.17 -13.37
N ALA A 439 -20.45 -3.64 -12.86
CA ALA A 439 -19.40 -3.07 -13.70
C ALA A 439 -18.74 -4.12 -14.59
N ILE A 440 -18.43 -5.31 -14.06
CA ILE A 440 -17.95 -6.45 -14.86
C ILE A 440 -18.95 -6.78 -15.98
N THR A 441 -20.24 -6.80 -15.65
CA THR A 441 -21.32 -7.09 -16.60
C THR A 441 -21.45 -6.00 -17.68
N ARG A 442 -21.49 -4.71 -17.29
CA ARG A 442 -21.59 -3.57 -18.23
C ARG A 442 -20.38 -3.48 -19.16
N ARG A 443 -19.19 -3.82 -18.66
CA ARG A 443 -17.95 -3.83 -19.44
C ARG A 443 -17.80 -5.06 -20.34
N GLY A 444 -18.71 -6.04 -20.23
CA GLY A 444 -18.62 -7.29 -20.99
C GLY A 444 -17.37 -8.10 -20.66
N ILE A 445 -16.86 -8.00 -19.42
CA ILE A 445 -15.68 -8.73 -18.99
C ILE A 445 -16.03 -10.21 -18.84
N ASP A 446 -15.28 -11.08 -19.53
CA ASP A 446 -15.37 -12.53 -19.43
C ASP A 446 -14.67 -13.02 -18.15
N GLY A 447 -15.43 -13.08 -17.05
CA GLY A 447 -14.87 -13.30 -15.72
C GLY A 447 -15.91 -13.26 -14.61
N TRP A 448 -15.46 -13.39 -13.36
CA TRP A 448 -16.31 -13.29 -12.18
C TRP A 448 -15.62 -12.56 -11.02
N VAL A 449 -16.43 -12.10 -10.07
CA VAL A 449 -15.94 -11.42 -8.87
C VAL A 449 -15.92 -12.41 -7.70
N GLU A 450 -14.76 -12.59 -7.09
CA GLU A 450 -14.60 -13.28 -5.81
C GLU A 450 -14.55 -12.27 -4.66
N ARG A 451 -15.22 -12.58 -3.55
CA ARG A 451 -15.15 -11.79 -2.31
C ARG A 451 -14.04 -12.32 -1.41
N SER A 452 -13.18 -11.42 -0.94
CA SER A 452 -12.20 -11.75 0.08
C SER A 452 -12.85 -11.88 1.48
N GLU A 453 -12.13 -12.51 2.41
CA GLU A 453 -12.46 -12.46 3.84
C GLU A 453 -12.37 -11.04 4.43
N ILE A 454 -11.60 -10.17 3.78
CA ILE A 454 -11.51 -8.75 4.13
C ILE A 454 -12.71 -8.01 3.53
N PRO A 455 -13.52 -7.29 4.33
CA PRO A 455 -14.66 -6.54 3.81
C PRO A 455 -14.24 -5.56 2.71
N ASN A 456 -15.04 -5.49 1.65
CA ASN A 456 -14.85 -4.57 0.51
C ASN A 456 -13.52 -4.77 -0.24
N VAL A 457 -12.97 -5.98 -0.18
CA VAL A 457 -11.84 -6.43 -0.99
C VAL A 457 -12.31 -7.55 -1.91
N TYR A 458 -11.95 -7.45 -3.18
CA TYR A 458 -12.40 -8.35 -4.24
C TYR A 458 -11.21 -8.82 -5.10
N ILE A 459 -11.39 -9.97 -5.73
CA ILE A 459 -10.55 -10.44 -6.83
C ILE A 459 -11.45 -10.57 -8.05
N VAL A 460 -11.07 -9.92 -9.15
CA VAL A 460 -11.74 -10.09 -10.44
C VAL A 460 -10.94 -11.12 -11.22
N HIS A 461 -11.55 -12.28 -11.42
CA HIS A 461 -10.99 -13.35 -12.23
C HIS A 461 -11.34 -13.09 -13.68
N HIS A 462 -10.40 -13.40 -14.57
CA HIS A 462 -10.58 -13.30 -16.01
C HIS A 462 -10.37 -14.68 -16.62
N ASN A 463 -11.25 -15.09 -17.52
CA ASN A 463 -11.04 -16.33 -18.26
C ASN A 463 -9.91 -16.15 -19.28
N PRO A 464 -9.06 -17.18 -19.52
CA PRO A 464 -8.06 -17.17 -20.58
C PRO A 464 -8.73 -17.35 -21.95
N THR A 465 -9.50 -16.35 -22.38
CA THR A 465 -10.29 -16.36 -23.62
C THR A 465 -9.40 -16.70 -24.82
N GLY A 466 -9.88 -17.61 -25.68
CA GLY A 466 -9.12 -18.12 -26.82
C GLY A 466 -8.24 -19.34 -26.51
N ASN A 467 -8.09 -19.71 -25.23
CA ASN A 467 -7.23 -20.81 -24.78
C ASN A 467 -5.80 -20.69 -25.36
N PRO A 468 -5.12 -19.54 -25.14
CA PRO A 468 -3.84 -19.23 -25.80
C PRO A 468 -2.75 -20.22 -25.39
N LYS A 469 -1.91 -20.62 -26.35
CA LYS A 469 -0.76 -21.48 -25.99
C LYS A 469 0.25 -20.69 -25.15
N ILE A 470 0.67 -21.27 -24.02
CA ILE A 470 1.69 -20.70 -23.13
C ILE A 470 3.03 -21.42 -23.34
N SER A 471 4.09 -20.68 -23.67
CA SER A 471 5.46 -21.22 -23.68
C SER A 471 6.20 -20.80 -22.40
N ILE A 472 6.47 -21.77 -21.53
CA ILE A 472 7.23 -21.60 -20.28
C ILE A 472 8.71 -21.70 -20.59
N LEU A 473 9.46 -20.61 -20.39
CA LEU A 473 10.87 -20.46 -20.76
C LEU A 473 11.73 -20.57 -19.50
N ILE A 474 12.57 -21.59 -19.41
CA ILE A 474 13.37 -21.90 -18.22
C ILE A 474 14.86 -21.93 -18.58
N PRO A 475 15.62 -20.86 -18.30
CA PRO A 475 17.08 -20.89 -18.33
C PRO A 475 17.61 -21.89 -17.29
N THR A 476 18.56 -22.75 -17.66
CA THR A 476 19.14 -23.72 -16.71
C THR A 476 20.63 -23.93 -16.98
N ARG A 477 21.40 -24.09 -15.90
CA ARG A 477 22.75 -24.66 -15.93
C ARG A 477 22.99 -25.51 -14.68
N ASN A 478 23.23 -26.81 -14.88
CA ASN A 478 23.43 -27.78 -13.80
C ASN A 478 22.27 -27.80 -12.76
N MET A 479 22.48 -28.49 -11.64
CA MET A 479 21.52 -28.65 -10.54
C MET A 479 20.23 -29.36 -10.97
N GLY A 480 20.39 -30.52 -11.59
CA GLY A 480 19.31 -31.32 -12.15
C GLY A 480 18.17 -31.58 -11.16
N ASN A 481 18.49 -31.81 -9.88
CA ASN A 481 17.49 -31.98 -8.82
C ASN A 481 16.58 -30.77 -8.61
N ILE A 482 17.10 -29.55 -8.71
CA ILE A 482 16.31 -28.32 -8.57
C ILE A 482 15.36 -28.19 -9.75
N LEU A 483 15.87 -28.37 -10.97
CA LEU A 483 15.04 -28.36 -12.18
C LEU A 483 13.99 -29.47 -12.14
N ASP A 484 14.34 -30.69 -11.71
CA ASP A 484 13.41 -31.81 -11.65
C ASP A 484 12.24 -31.51 -10.70
N HIS A 485 12.52 -30.85 -9.56
CA HIS A 485 11.49 -30.41 -8.63
C HIS A 485 10.56 -29.35 -9.25
N CYS A 486 11.14 -28.37 -9.95
CA CYS A 486 10.39 -27.36 -10.69
C CYS A 486 9.46 -28.01 -11.74
N LEU A 487 10.02 -28.82 -12.63
CA LEU A 487 9.29 -29.52 -13.69
C LEU A 487 8.21 -30.45 -13.13
N THR A 488 8.52 -31.20 -12.07
CA THR A 488 7.54 -32.04 -11.38
C THR A 488 6.37 -31.20 -10.89
N SER A 489 6.62 -30.06 -10.23
CA SER A 489 5.55 -29.20 -9.74
C SER A 489 4.71 -28.61 -10.87
N ILE A 490 5.32 -28.23 -12.01
CA ILE A 490 4.59 -27.71 -13.17
C ILE A 490 3.69 -28.79 -13.77
N PHE A 491 4.24 -29.95 -14.13
CA PHE A 491 3.50 -30.99 -14.84
C PHE A 491 2.46 -31.69 -13.95
N ASP A 492 2.72 -31.84 -12.66
CA ASP A 492 1.83 -32.58 -11.76
C ASP A 492 0.73 -31.69 -11.12
N LYS A 493 0.96 -30.38 -10.94
CA LYS A 493 0.00 -29.49 -10.24
C LYS A 493 -0.78 -28.54 -11.15
N THR A 494 -0.30 -28.21 -12.34
CA THR A 494 -0.94 -27.19 -13.20
C THR A 494 -2.25 -27.68 -13.82
N THR A 495 -3.32 -26.89 -13.71
CA THR A 495 -4.64 -27.20 -14.30
C THR A 495 -4.78 -26.78 -15.75
N TYR A 496 -4.18 -25.66 -16.16
CA TYR A 496 -4.16 -25.23 -17.56
C TYR A 496 -3.47 -26.27 -18.45
N GLN A 497 -4.05 -26.59 -19.62
CA GLN A 497 -3.55 -27.70 -20.45
C GLN A 497 -2.75 -27.27 -21.68
N ASN A 498 -3.01 -26.07 -22.22
CA ASN A 498 -2.42 -25.63 -23.48
C ASN A 498 -1.06 -24.93 -23.26
N TYR A 499 -0.07 -25.67 -22.76
CA TYR A 499 1.26 -25.13 -22.54
C TYR A 499 2.36 -26.06 -23.04
N GLU A 500 3.54 -25.47 -23.26
CA GLU A 500 4.81 -26.17 -23.43
C GLU A 500 5.86 -25.61 -22.47
N VAL A 501 6.88 -26.42 -22.19
CA VAL A 501 8.04 -26.06 -21.38
C VAL A 501 9.28 -26.16 -22.25
N ILE A 502 10.00 -25.05 -22.37
CA ILE A 502 11.24 -24.92 -23.11
C ILE A 502 12.35 -24.61 -22.12
N VAL A 503 13.24 -25.58 -21.90
CA VAL A 503 14.47 -25.36 -21.13
C VAL A 503 15.58 -24.91 -22.08
N ILE A 504 16.24 -23.79 -21.75
CA ILE A 504 17.47 -23.39 -22.42
C ILE A 504 18.66 -23.80 -21.56
N ASP A 505 19.37 -24.82 -22.04
CA ASP A 505 20.55 -25.36 -21.37
C ASP A 505 21.78 -24.49 -21.65
N ASN A 506 22.18 -23.69 -20.66
CA ASN A 506 23.36 -22.82 -20.71
C ASN A 506 24.67 -23.58 -20.43
N GLY A 507 24.86 -24.71 -21.11
CA GLY A 507 26.09 -25.50 -21.03
C GLY A 507 26.20 -26.33 -19.74
N SER A 508 25.15 -27.08 -19.39
CA SER A 508 25.20 -28.05 -18.29
C SER A 508 26.17 -29.19 -18.63
N ASP A 509 27.04 -29.51 -17.68
CA ASP A 509 28.04 -30.58 -17.77
C ASP A 509 27.82 -31.66 -16.69
N GLU A 510 26.91 -31.43 -15.76
CA GLU A 510 26.52 -32.40 -14.74
C GLU A 510 25.70 -33.55 -15.32
N LYS A 511 26.18 -34.78 -15.09
CA LYS A 511 25.52 -36.00 -15.56
C LYS A 511 24.05 -36.09 -15.11
N GLU A 512 23.77 -35.75 -13.85
CA GLU A 512 22.41 -35.74 -13.30
C GLU A 512 21.48 -34.82 -14.08
N THR A 513 21.92 -33.59 -14.38
CA THR A 513 21.13 -32.63 -15.16
C THR A 513 20.80 -33.15 -16.56
N LEU A 514 21.78 -33.76 -17.25
CA LEU A 514 21.56 -34.36 -18.57
C LEU A 514 20.61 -35.57 -18.53
N GLU A 515 20.62 -36.34 -17.44
CA GLU A 515 19.67 -37.44 -17.20
C GLU A 515 18.25 -36.91 -16.96
N ILE A 516 18.10 -35.80 -16.22
CA ILE A 516 16.81 -35.12 -16.02
C ILE A 516 16.23 -34.61 -17.34
N PHE A 517 17.04 -34.02 -18.23
CA PHE A 517 16.59 -33.62 -19.57
C PHE A 517 16.00 -34.81 -20.35
N LYS A 518 16.72 -35.94 -20.39
CA LYS A 518 16.26 -37.16 -21.09
C LYS A 518 14.99 -37.74 -20.47
N LYS A 519 14.90 -37.75 -19.13
CA LYS A 519 13.71 -38.17 -18.38
C LYS A 519 12.49 -37.39 -18.84
N TRP A 520 12.54 -36.07 -18.85
CA TRP A 520 11.40 -35.23 -19.21
C TRP A 520 11.09 -35.19 -20.70
N GLN A 521 12.10 -35.26 -21.58
CA GLN A 521 11.87 -35.44 -23.02
C GLN A 521 11.13 -36.75 -23.34
N THR A 522 11.31 -37.77 -22.50
CA THR A 522 10.58 -39.05 -22.61
C THR A 522 9.19 -38.96 -21.99
N LYS A 523 9.08 -38.42 -20.77
CA LYS A 523 7.82 -38.32 -20.01
C LYS A 523 6.81 -37.37 -20.68
N GLU A 524 7.27 -36.23 -21.18
CA GLU A 524 6.46 -35.13 -21.71
C GLU A 524 6.83 -34.79 -23.16
N LYS A 525 6.95 -35.82 -24.01
CA LYS A 525 7.48 -35.72 -25.38
C LYS A 525 6.82 -34.64 -26.26
N SER A 526 5.54 -34.35 -26.07
CA SER A 526 4.81 -33.35 -26.86
C SER A 526 4.92 -31.93 -26.30
N ARG A 527 5.32 -31.76 -25.04
CA ARG A 527 5.27 -30.48 -24.32
C ARG A 527 6.62 -30.04 -23.76
N PHE A 528 7.62 -30.90 -23.64
CA PHE A 528 8.93 -30.56 -23.07
C PHE A 528 10.02 -30.57 -24.15
N LYS A 529 10.72 -29.44 -24.27
CA LYS A 529 11.83 -29.24 -25.22
C LYS A 529 13.05 -28.71 -24.46
N VAL A 530 14.24 -29.11 -24.91
CA VAL A 530 15.52 -28.61 -24.39
C VAL A 530 16.36 -28.13 -25.56
N TYR A 531 16.88 -26.91 -25.49
CA TYR A 531 17.78 -26.35 -26.49
C TYR A 531 19.11 -25.92 -25.86
N PRO A 532 20.26 -26.31 -26.42
CA PRO A 532 21.55 -25.90 -25.91
C PRO A 532 21.89 -24.45 -26.31
N LEU A 533 22.46 -23.68 -25.40
CA LEU A 533 23.00 -22.34 -25.63
C LEU A 533 24.23 -22.11 -24.76
N ASN A 534 25.38 -22.62 -25.20
CA ASN A 534 26.63 -22.52 -24.46
C ASN A 534 27.31 -21.15 -24.66
N ILE A 535 26.89 -20.17 -23.86
CA ILE A 535 27.41 -18.79 -23.82
C ILE A 535 27.74 -18.40 -22.38
N PRO A 536 28.56 -17.35 -22.13
CA PRO A 536 28.65 -16.73 -20.81
C PRO A 536 27.25 -16.38 -20.29
N PHE A 537 27.02 -16.61 -18.99
CA PHE A 537 25.69 -16.44 -18.42
C PHE A 537 25.20 -15.00 -18.59
N ASN A 538 24.10 -14.85 -19.31
CA ASN A 538 23.37 -13.60 -19.47
C ASN A 538 21.89 -13.96 -19.52
N TYR A 539 21.18 -13.68 -18.43
CA TYR A 539 19.78 -14.05 -18.25
C TYR A 539 18.89 -13.46 -19.35
N SER A 540 19.12 -12.19 -19.69
CA SER A 540 18.38 -11.47 -20.73
C SER A 540 18.54 -12.15 -22.08
N LYS A 541 19.78 -12.43 -22.48
CA LYS A 541 20.09 -13.08 -23.76
C LYS A 541 19.51 -14.48 -23.85
N ILE A 542 19.62 -15.28 -22.78
CA ILE A 542 19.09 -16.65 -22.76
C ILE A 542 17.56 -16.62 -22.97
N ASN A 543 16.85 -15.73 -22.28
CA ASN A 543 15.39 -15.59 -22.43
C ASN A 543 15.00 -15.01 -23.80
N ASN A 544 15.77 -14.08 -24.36
CA ASN A 544 15.55 -13.56 -25.71
C ASN A 544 15.66 -14.67 -26.78
N GLU A 545 16.66 -15.55 -26.66
CA GLU A 545 16.78 -16.72 -27.55
C GLU A 545 15.66 -17.73 -27.31
N ALA A 546 15.26 -17.97 -26.05
CA ALA A 546 14.13 -18.82 -25.72
C ALA A 546 12.83 -18.34 -26.37
N ALA A 547 12.56 -17.03 -26.31
CA ALA A 547 11.37 -16.41 -26.87
C ALA A 547 11.30 -16.61 -28.40
N LYS A 548 12.45 -16.57 -29.11
CA LYS A 548 12.49 -16.83 -30.56
C LYS A 548 12.11 -18.27 -30.92
N LEU A 549 12.44 -19.23 -30.05
CA LEU A 549 12.15 -20.66 -30.24
C LEU A 549 10.72 -21.06 -29.85
N ALA A 550 10.09 -20.27 -28.98
CA ALA A 550 8.73 -20.48 -28.53
C ALA A 550 7.69 -20.27 -29.63
N ASP A 551 6.60 -21.05 -29.59
CA ASP A 551 5.45 -20.92 -30.50
C ASP A 551 4.17 -20.41 -29.78
N GLY A 552 4.23 -20.23 -28.46
CA GLY A 552 3.11 -19.77 -27.64
C GLY A 552 2.74 -18.31 -27.90
N GLU A 553 1.44 -18.03 -27.85
CA GLU A 553 0.88 -16.68 -27.88
C GLU A 553 1.24 -15.90 -26.61
N LEU A 554 1.40 -16.62 -25.50
CA LEU A 554 1.90 -16.10 -24.23
C LEU A 554 3.28 -16.70 -23.93
N LEU A 555 4.20 -15.85 -23.49
CA LEU A 555 5.51 -16.24 -23.01
C LEU A 555 5.52 -16.11 -21.49
N LEU A 556 6.02 -17.12 -20.80
CA LEU A 556 6.25 -17.09 -19.36
C LEU A 556 7.75 -17.24 -19.09
N LEU A 557 8.39 -16.18 -18.62
CA LEU A 557 9.75 -16.25 -18.06
C LEU A 557 9.67 -16.89 -16.69
N LEU A 558 10.45 -17.96 -16.47
CA LEU A 558 10.39 -18.72 -15.22
C LEU A 558 11.78 -19.19 -14.80
N ASN A 559 12.15 -18.94 -13.54
CA ASN A 559 13.37 -19.49 -12.98
C ASN A 559 13.25 -21.01 -12.73
N ASN A 560 14.38 -21.71 -12.79
CA ASN A 560 14.43 -23.17 -12.65
C ASN A 560 14.23 -23.68 -11.21
N ASP A 561 14.16 -22.78 -10.22
CA ASP A 561 14.00 -23.05 -8.79
C ASP A 561 12.64 -22.58 -8.24
N ILE A 562 11.65 -22.47 -9.13
CA ILE A 562 10.25 -22.22 -8.79
C ILE A 562 9.52 -23.54 -8.48
N GLU A 563 8.61 -23.50 -7.51
CA GLU A 563 7.68 -24.58 -7.21
C GLU A 563 6.23 -24.09 -7.20
N VAL A 564 5.37 -24.76 -7.96
CA VAL A 564 3.94 -24.44 -8.04
C VAL A 564 3.22 -24.75 -6.72
N ILE A 565 2.41 -23.80 -6.22
CA ILE A 565 1.50 -24.00 -5.09
C ILE A 565 0.05 -23.93 -5.59
N THR A 566 -0.33 -22.84 -6.26
CA THR A 566 -1.67 -22.64 -6.82
C THR A 566 -1.84 -23.43 -8.13
N PRO A 567 -2.74 -24.43 -8.21
CA PRO A 567 -2.94 -25.23 -9.43
C PRO A 567 -3.35 -24.40 -10.66
N GLU A 568 -4.21 -23.40 -10.45
CA GLU A 568 -4.79 -22.51 -11.47
C GLU A 568 -3.88 -21.34 -11.86
N TRP A 569 -2.60 -21.36 -11.47
CA TRP A 569 -1.69 -20.24 -11.68
C TRP A 569 -1.57 -19.79 -13.14
N LEU A 570 -1.49 -20.72 -14.10
CA LEU A 570 -1.45 -20.39 -15.52
C LEU A 570 -2.79 -19.87 -16.03
N ASP A 571 -3.92 -20.40 -15.54
CA ASP A 571 -5.26 -19.93 -15.90
C ASP A 571 -5.43 -18.45 -15.51
N GLU A 572 -5.07 -18.10 -14.27
CA GLU A 572 -5.13 -16.75 -13.72
C GLU A 572 -4.18 -15.78 -14.43
N MET A 573 -2.93 -16.20 -14.66
CA MET A 573 -1.96 -15.37 -15.36
C MET A 573 -2.38 -15.14 -16.82
N ALA A 574 -2.84 -16.18 -17.52
CA ALA A 574 -3.27 -16.08 -18.91
C ALA A 574 -4.53 -15.23 -19.06
N GLY A 575 -5.51 -15.39 -18.17
CA GLY A 575 -6.72 -14.55 -18.15
C GLY A 575 -6.42 -13.05 -18.04
N GLN A 576 -5.36 -12.71 -17.30
CA GLN A 576 -4.87 -11.33 -17.21
C GLN A 576 -4.06 -10.93 -18.45
N ALA A 577 -3.17 -11.80 -18.93
CA ALA A 577 -2.25 -11.49 -20.03
C ALA A 577 -2.96 -11.32 -21.38
N VAL A 578 -4.10 -11.98 -21.63
CA VAL A 578 -4.87 -11.80 -22.88
C VAL A 578 -5.53 -10.43 -23.00
N ARG A 579 -5.66 -9.69 -21.89
CA ARG A 579 -6.24 -8.35 -21.90
C ARG A 579 -5.30 -7.36 -22.60
N SER A 580 -5.78 -6.73 -23.67
CA SER A 580 -4.97 -5.81 -24.49
C SER A 580 -4.30 -4.67 -23.71
N SER A 581 -4.90 -4.21 -22.61
CA SER A 581 -4.34 -3.17 -21.74
C SER A 581 -3.18 -3.64 -20.85
N ILE A 582 -2.99 -4.95 -20.67
CA ILE A 582 -1.96 -5.53 -19.81
C ILE A 582 -0.72 -5.86 -20.65
N GLY A 583 0.46 -5.54 -20.14
CA GLY A 583 1.73 -5.81 -20.81
C GLY A 583 2.56 -6.88 -20.12
N ALA A 584 2.47 -7.02 -18.81
CA ALA A 584 3.04 -8.15 -18.08
C ALA A 584 2.26 -8.49 -16.81
N VAL A 585 2.35 -9.75 -16.41
CA VAL A 585 1.67 -10.33 -15.24
C VAL A 585 2.70 -11.01 -14.34
N GLY A 586 2.72 -10.63 -13.06
CA GLY A 586 3.51 -11.29 -12.02
C GLY A 586 2.64 -11.88 -10.92
N VAL A 587 3.25 -12.69 -10.06
CA VAL A 587 2.55 -13.46 -9.02
C VAL A 587 3.20 -13.30 -7.66
N ASN A 588 2.54 -13.76 -6.60
CA ASN A 588 3.11 -13.78 -5.27
C ASN A 588 4.17 -14.88 -5.15
N LEU A 589 5.44 -14.49 -4.99
CA LEU A 589 6.52 -15.43 -4.71
C LEU A 589 6.79 -15.48 -3.22
N LEU A 590 6.91 -16.70 -2.69
CA LEU A 590 7.16 -16.99 -1.30
C LEU A 590 8.55 -17.59 -1.10
N TYR A 591 9.14 -17.28 0.04
CA TYR A 591 10.23 -18.07 0.60
C TYR A 591 9.70 -19.41 1.14
N PRO A 592 10.56 -20.45 1.26
CA PRO A 592 10.16 -21.75 1.82
C PRO A 592 9.59 -21.70 3.25
N ASP A 593 9.83 -20.62 3.99
CA ASP A 593 9.29 -20.40 5.34
C ASP A 593 7.90 -19.73 5.35
N ASN A 594 7.26 -19.59 4.18
CA ASN A 594 5.98 -18.90 3.96
C ASN A 594 6.00 -17.38 4.23
N THR A 595 7.17 -16.76 4.12
CA THR A 595 7.26 -15.30 4.06
C THR A 595 7.23 -14.81 2.61
N ILE A 596 6.71 -13.60 2.40
CA ILE A 596 6.65 -12.95 1.09
C ILE A 596 8.06 -12.65 0.61
N GLN A 597 8.38 -13.06 -0.61
CA GLN A 597 9.58 -12.66 -1.33
C GLN A 597 9.28 -11.57 -2.35
N HIS A 598 8.16 -11.69 -3.08
CA HIS A 598 7.72 -10.73 -4.08
C HIS A 598 6.24 -10.37 -3.94
N GLY A 599 5.98 -9.18 -3.38
CA GLY A 599 4.65 -8.56 -3.33
C GLY A 599 4.45 -7.46 -4.37
N GLY A 600 5.01 -7.57 -5.58
CA GLY A 600 5.19 -6.44 -6.52
C GLY A 600 6.54 -5.72 -6.34
N VAL A 601 6.90 -4.83 -7.26
CA VAL A 601 8.14 -4.02 -7.21
C VAL A 601 7.82 -2.54 -7.03
N ILE A 602 8.57 -1.87 -6.15
CA ILE A 602 8.58 -0.41 -5.96
C ILE A 602 9.89 0.14 -6.53
N LEU A 603 9.82 1.18 -7.35
CA LEU A 603 11.01 1.86 -7.87
C LEU A 603 11.65 2.77 -6.80
N GLY A 604 12.93 3.08 -6.98
CA GLY A 604 13.70 4.02 -6.15
C GLY A 604 14.27 3.40 -4.88
N ILE A 605 13.70 2.29 -4.38
CA ILE A 605 14.26 1.57 -3.24
C ILE A 605 15.65 1.06 -3.57
N GLY A 606 16.62 1.34 -2.68
CA GLY A 606 18.03 1.01 -2.90
C GLY A 606 18.66 1.72 -4.09
N GLY A 607 18.04 2.81 -4.57
CA GLY A 607 18.51 3.61 -5.71
C GLY A 607 18.03 3.15 -7.08
N VAL A 608 17.35 1.99 -7.19
CA VAL A 608 16.78 1.50 -8.46
C VAL A 608 15.37 0.95 -8.25
N ALA A 609 15.23 -0.18 -7.57
CA ALA A 609 13.96 -0.83 -7.31
C ALA A 609 14.13 -2.00 -6.31
N ASP A 610 13.06 -2.37 -5.61
CA ASP A 610 13.05 -3.55 -4.74
C ASP A 610 11.64 -4.15 -4.57
N HIS A 611 11.56 -5.36 -4.02
CA HIS A 611 10.32 -6.09 -3.81
C HIS A 611 9.56 -5.55 -2.59
N SER A 612 8.29 -5.25 -2.80
CA SER A 612 7.40 -4.75 -1.75
C SER A 612 7.06 -5.85 -0.73
N HIS A 613 6.91 -5.48 0.54
CA HIS A 613 6.50 -6.37 1.64
C HIS A 613 7.40 -7.61 1.86
N LYS A 614 8.67 -7.57 1.43
CA LYS A 614 9.60 -8.67 1.64
C LYS A 614 9.67 -9.07 3.13
N ASN A 615 9.70 -10.38 3.38
CA ASN A 615 9.68 -11.03 4.71
C ASN A 615 8.36 -10.90 5.50
N PHE A 616 7.30 -10.35 4.92
CA PHE A 616 6.00 -10.36 5.57
C PHE A 616 5.46 -11.78 5.65
N ASP A 617 4.70 -12.11 6.69
CA ASP A 617 3.99 -13.39 6.76
C ASP A 617 2.91 -13.44 5.67
N ILE A 618 2.71 -14.59 5.02
CA ILE A 618 1.70 -14.79 3.96
C ILE A 618 0.27 -14.39 4.38
N SER A 619 -0.06 -14.48 5.67
CA SER A 619 -1.38 -14.08 6.19
C SER A 619 -1.54 -12.56 6.34
N SER A 620 -0.46 -11.79 6.19
CA SER A 620 -0.48 -10.34 6.29
C SER A 620 -1.37 -9.74 5.20
N PRO A 621 -2.25 -8.78 5.55
CA PRO A 621 -2.93 -7.99 4.53
C PRO A 621 -1.96 -7.02 3.81
N GLY A 622 -0.83 -6.66 4.42
CA GLY A 622 0.04 -5.61 3.91
C GLY A 622 -0.58 -4.22 4.00
N TYR A 623 0.07 -3.23 3.37
CA TYR A 623 -0.38 -1.84 3.32
C TYR A 623 -1.75 -1.75 2.63
N PHE A 624 -2.79 -1.31 3.36
CA PHE A 624 -4.17 -1.20 2.85
C PHE A 624 -4.68 -2.43 2.09
N SER A 625 -4.31 -3.63 2.57
CA SER A 625 -4.67 -4.92 1.96
C SER A 625 -3.99 -5.23 0.61
N LYS A 626 -2.91 -4.53 0.23
CA LYS A 626 -2.18 -4.75 -1.03
C LYS A 626 -1.72 -6.20 -1.24
N LEU A 627 -1.46 -6.98 -0.18
CA LEU A 627 -1.12 -8.40 -0.31
C LEU A 627 -2.34 -9.32 -0.52
N LYS A 628 -3.54 -8.74 -0.64
CA LYS A 628 -4.83 -9.43 -0.84
C LYS A 628 -5.64 -8.84 -1.99
N THR A 629 -5.09 -7.86 -2.69
CA THR A 629 -5.70 -7.21 -3.86
C THR A 629 -4.85 -7.45 -5.11
N VAL A 630 -5.49 -7.59 -6.26
CA VAL A 630 -4.80 -7.48 -7.54
C VAL A 630 -4.33 -6.02 -7.66
N ASN A 631 -3.06 -5.81 -7.98
CA ASN A 631 -2.50 -4.46 -8.02
C ASN A 631 -1.78 -4.18 -9.32
N ASN A 632 -1.90 -2.94 -9.81
CA ASN A 632 -0.90 -2.43 -10.74
C ASN A 632 0.37 -2.04 -9.98
N TYR A 633 1.51 -2.34 -10.59
CA TYR A 633 2.85 -1.97 -10.13
C TYR A 633 3.67 -1.45 -11.30
N SER A 634 4.78 -0.79 -11.01
CA SER A 634 5.69 -0.31 -12.05
C SER A 634 6.45 -1.46 -12.72
N ALA A 635 6.70 -2.53 -11.98
CA ALA A 635 7.34 -3.74 -12.46
C ALA A 635 6.95 -4.97 -11.63
N VAL A 636 7.19 -6.14 -12.21
CA VAL A 636 7.15 -7.47 -11.56
C VAL A 636 8.41 -8.22 -11.94
N THR A 637 8.76 -9.26 -11.18
CA THR A 637 10.03 -9.95 -11.41
C THR A 637 9.95 -11.04 -12.48
N ALA A 638 11.01 -11.18 -13.30
CA ALA A 638 11.13 -12.26 -14.29
C ALA A 638 11.35 -13.66 -13.69
N ALA A 639 11.48 -13.78 -12.35
CA ALA A 639 11.45 -15.10 -11.71
C ALA A 639 10.13 -15.87 -12.02
N CYS A 640 9.03 -15.15 -12.22
CA CYS A 640 7.79 -15.64 -12.82
C CYS A 640 7.02 -14.46 -13.43
N LEU A 641 7.15 -14.27 -14.76
CA LEU A 641 6.56 -13.15 -15.50
C LEU A 641 5.93 -13.63 -16.80
N MET A 642 4.62 -13.43 -16.95
CA MET A 642 3.90 -13.73 -18.20
C MET A 642 3.66 -12.46 -19.02
N VAL A 643 3.83 -12.57 -20.33
CA VAL A 643 3.69 -11.48 -21.30
C VAL A 643 3.19 -12.02 -22.63
N ARG A 644 2.40 -11.23 -23.37
CA ARG A 644 2.03 -11.60 -24.73
C ARG A 644 3.25 -11.58 -25.63
N ARG A 645 3.34 -12.56 -26.52
CA ARG A 645 4.46 -12.69 -27.46
C ARG A 645 4.66 -11.40 -28.26
N GLU A 646 3.59 -10.80 -28.79
CA GLU A 646 3.73 -9.56 -29.55
C GLU A 646 4.28 -8.39 -28.72
N VAL A 647 3.88 -8.27 -27.45
CA VAL A 647 4.37 -7.21 -26.55
C VAL A 647 5.84 -7.42 -26.22
N PHE A 648 6.27 -8.66 -25.97
CA PHE A 648 7.68 -8.99 -25.71
C PHE A 648 8.57 -8.51 -26.86
N PHE A 649 8.18 -8.78 -28.10
CA PHE A 649 8.95 -8.36 -29.28
C PHE A 649 8.75 -6.88 -29.63
N GLU A 650 7.60 -6.28 -29.33
CA GLU A 650 7.36 -4.84 -29.54
C GLU A 650 8.35 -3.97 -28.75
N VAL A 651 8.72 -4.40 -27.54
CA VAL A 651 9.73 -3.71 -26.74
C VAL A 651 11.15 -4.22 -26.97
N GLU A 652 11.38 -5.15 -27.92
CA GLU A 652 12.69 -5.75 -28.24
C GLU A 652 13.25 -6.70 -27.16
N GLY A 653 12.38 -7.33 -26.37
CA GLY A 653 12.77 -8.33 -25.35
C GLY A 653 13.50 -7.73 -24.15
N LEU A 654 14.25 -8.55 -23.41
CA LEU A 654 15.08 -8.10 -22.28
C LEU A 654 16.36 -7.42 -22.79
N ASP A 655 16.83 -6.37 -22.11
CA ASP A 655 18.06 -5.67 -22.52
C ASP A 655 19.29 -6.51 -22.17
N GLU A 656 20.06 -6.93 -23.17
CA GLU A 656 21.22 -7.83 -22.98
C GLU A 656 22.38 -7.16 -22.23
N LEU A 657 22.36 -5.84 -22.03
CA LEU A 657 23.32 -5.15 -21.16
C LEU A 657 23.03 -5.34 -19.66
N LEU A 658 21.82 -5.78 -19.32
CA LEU A 658 21.40 -6.18 -17.98
C LEU A 658 21.48 -7.71 -17.90
N GLU A 659 22.67 -8.24 -17.59
CA GLU A 659 22.95 -9.67 -17.61
C GLU A 659 22.24 -10.43 -16.50
N VAL A 660 22.06 -9.81 -15.32
CA VAL A 660 21.56 -10.49 -14.11
C VAL A 660 20.55 -9.66 -13.33
N ALA A 661 20.86 -8.41 -12.99
CA ALA A 661 19.96 -7.56 -12.19
C ALA A 661 19.17 -6.60 -13.07
N PHE A 662 17.99 -6.21 -12.60
CA PHE A 662 17.13 -5.17 -13.15
C PHE A 662 16.63 -5.34 -14.59
N ASN A 663 16.94 -6.45 -15.27
CA ASN A 663 16.45 -6.73 -16.63
C ASN A 663 14.92 -6.74 -16.69
N ASP A 664 14.27 -7.29 -15.68
CA ASP A 664 12.82 -7.32 -15.51
C ASP A 664 12.24 -5.94 -15.21
N ILE A 665 12.96 -5.11 -14.45
CA ILE A 665 12.58 -3.73 -14.16
C ILE A 665 12.61 -2.89 -15.44
N ASP A 666 13.74 -2.87 -16.15
CA ASP A 666 13.88 -2.16 -17.43
C ASP A 666 12.82 -2.62 -18.45
N PHE A 667 12.59 -3.92 -18.55
CA PHE A 667 11.58 -4.50 -19.43
C PHE A 667 10.17 -4.03 -19.10
N CYS A 668 9.76 -4.09 -17.83
CA CYS A 668 8.45 -3.59 -17.39
C CYS A 668 8.30 -2.09 -17.64
N LEU A 669 9.35 -1.30 -17.42
CA LEU A 669 9.31 0.15 -17.67
C LEU A 669 9.16 0.47 -19.17
N ARG A 670 9.86 -0.26 -20.06
CA ARG A 670 9.65 -0.12 -21.52
C ARG A 670 8.25 -0.54 -21.96
N ILE A 671 7.70 -1.61 -21.38
CA ILE A 671 6.30 -2.01 -21.62
C ILE A 671 5.34 -0.88 -21.21
N ARG A 672 5.58 -0.23 -20.07
CA ARG A 672 4.75 0.89 -19.62
C ARG A 672 4.88 2.13 -20.50
N GLU A 673 6.05 2.40 -21.07
CA GLU A 673 6.23 3.47 -22.06
C GLU A 673 5.37 3.27 -23.33
N LYS A 674 4.98 2.04 -23.64
CA LYS A 674 4.01 1.73 -24.70
C LYS A 674 2.54 1.90 -24.29
N GLY A 675 2.28 2.26 -23.04
CA GLY A 675 0.93 2.49 -22.50
C GLY A 675 0.27 1.25 -21.90
N TYR A 676 1.00 0.15 -21.73
CA TYR A 676 0.49 -1.05 -21.06
C TYR A 676 0.60 -0.95 -19.53
N ASN A 677 -0.34 -1.58 -18.84
CA ASN A 677 -0.28 -1.77 -17.40
C ASN A 677 0.46 -3.07 -17.05
N ILE A 678 1.16 -3.08 -15.91
CA ILE A 678 1.70 -4.28 -15.31
C ILE A 678 0.81 -4.66 -14.13
N VAL A 679 0.52 -5.95 -13.96
CA VAL A 679 -0.38 -6.43 -12.91
C VAL A 679 0.28 -7.52 -12.07
N TRP A 680 0.03 -7.51 -10.76
CA TRP A 680 0.52 -8.50 -9.81
C TRP A 680 -0.65 -9.21 -9.12
N LEU A 681 -0.57 -10.54 -9.02
CA LEU A 681 -1.64 -11.41 -8.53
C LEU A 681 -1.31 -11.98 -7.14
N PRO A 682 -2.04 -11.59 -6.06
CA PRO A 682 -1.77 -12.06 -4.69
C PRO A 682 -2.20 -13.52 -4.42
N HIS A 683 -3.22 -13.98 -5.13
CA HIS A 683 -3.86 -15.30 -4.96
C HIS A 683 -3.13 -16.40 -5.72
N VAL A 684 -2.32 -16.03 -6.71
CA VAL A 684 -1.40 -16.95 -7.39
C VAL A 684 -0.11 -17.01 -6.60
N GLN A 685 0.15 -18.15 -5.96
CA GLN A 685 1.28 -18.34 -5.05
C GLN A 685 2.20 -19.41 -5.59
N LEU A 686 3.51 -19.14 -5.56
CA LEU A 686 4.57 -20.07 -5.91
C LEU A 686 5.70 -19.92 -4.87
N TYR A 687 6.44 -21.00 -4.58
CA TYR A 687 7.72 -20.84 -3.88
C TYR A 687 8.81 -20.50 -4.88
N HIS A 688 9.70 -19.60 -4.50
CA HIS A 688 10.96 -19.37 -5.20
C HIS A 688 12.10 -19.66 -4.23
N HIS A 689 12.84 -20.73 -4.50
CA HIS A 689 13.88 -21.23 -3.62
C HIS A 689 15.20 -20.44 -3.68
N GLU A 690 15.14 -19.21 -4.21
CA GLU A 690 16.13 -18.15 -4.46
C GLU A 690 17.63 -18.51 -4.32
N SER A 691 18.38 -18.20 -5.38
CA SER A 691 19.85 -18.21 -5.42
C SER A 691 20.49 -19.55 -5.06
N LYS A 692 19.73 -20.65 -5.06
CA LYS A 692 20.30 -22.00 -4.91
C LYS A 692 21.28 -22.35 -6.02
N SER A 693 20.99 -21.94 -7.26
CA SER A 693 21.84 -22.20 -8.42
C SER A 693 22.95 -21.16 -8.65
N ARG A 694 22.74 -19.91 -8.22
CA ARG A 694 23.63 -18.76 -8.49
C ARG A 694 24.57 -18.37 -7.33
N GLY A 695 24.16 -18.62 -6.09
CA GLY A 695 24.81 -18.07 -4.89
C GLY A 695 24.58 -16.55 -4.71
N GLN A 696 25.17 -15.99 -3.67
CA GLN A 696 25.05 -14.56 -3.30
C GLN A 696 25.88 -13.63 -4.23
N GLU A 697 25.61 -12.33 -4.19
CA GLU A 697 26.37 -11.27 -4.89
C GLU A 697 27.61 -10.87 -4.07
N ASP A 698 28.55 -11.81 -3.90
CA ASP A 698 29.63 -11.71 -2.90
C ASP A 698 31.05 -11.67 -3.49
N THR A 699 31.21 -11.80 -4.81
CA THR A 699 32.52 -11.71 -5.46
C THR A 699 32.78 -10.33 -6.06
N PRO A 700 34.03 -9.86 -6.14
CA PRO A 700 34.36 -8.55 -6.72
C PRO A 700 33.82 -8.36 -8.15
N ALA A 701 33.88 -9.40 -8.98
CA ALA A 701 33.37 -9.36 -10.35
C ALA A 701 31.83 -9.23 -10.40
N LYS A 702 31.13 -9.92 -9.50
CA LYS A 702 29.67 -9.84 -9.35
C LYS A 702 29.21 -8.45 -8.90
N LEU A 703 29.90 -7.88 -7.91
CA LEU A 703 29.68 -6.51 -7.45
C LEU A 703 29.97 -5.48 -8.55
N GLU A 704 31.07 -5.61 -9.28
CA GLU A 704 31.39 -4.72 -10.40
C GLU A 704 30.30 -4.75 -11.49
N ARG A 705 29.82 -5.95 -11.86
CA ARG A 705 28.68 -6.10 -12.78
C ARG A 705 27.42 -5.43 -12.21
N PHE A 706 27.09 -5.69 -10.96
CA PHE A 706 25.90 -5.11 -10.32
C PHE A 706 25.95 -3.57 -10.31
N TYR A 707 27.11 -2.95 -10.03
CA TYR A 707 27.27 -1.49 -10.13
C TYR A 707 27.14 -0.96 -11.56
N LYS A 708 27.61 -1.71 -12.57
CA LYS A 708 27.39 -1.35 -13.99
C LYS A 708 25.90 -1.37 -14.35
N GLU A 709 25.16 -2.38 -13.89
CA GLU A 709 23.71 -2.50 -14.11
C GLU A 709 22.93 -1.39 -13.38
N ILE A 710 23.33 -1.02 -12.15
CA ILE A 710 22.80 0.16 -11.46
C ILE A 710 23.06 1.44 -12.27
N SER A 711 24.28 1.62 -12.77
CA SER A 711 24.62 2.80 -13.57
C SER A 711 23.82 2.84 -14.87
N PHE A 712 23.61 1.69 -15.53
CA PHE A 712 22.74 1.59 -16.69
C PHE A 712 21.32 2.07 -16.37
N MET A 713 20.71 1.54 -15.29
CA MET A 713 19.35 1.92 -14.89
C MET A 713 19.23 3.41 -14.59
N ASN A 714 20.18 3.97 -13.84
CA ASN A 714 20.20 5.40 -13.53
C ASN A 714 20.37 6.26 -14.79
N ASN A 715 21.25 5.87 -15.72
CA ASN A 715 21.47 6.62 -16.96
C ASN A 715 20.26 6.58 -17.89
N ARG A 716 19.54 5.45 -17.96
CA ARG A 716 18.39 5.29 -18.85
C ARG A 716 17.12 5.92 -18.27
N TRP A 717 16.83 5.65 -17.01
CA TRP A 717 15.54 5.97 -16.39
C TRP A 717 15.56 7.23 -15.52
N GLY A 718 16.71 7.57 -14.94
CA GLY A 718 16.90 8.79 -14.14
C GLY A 718 15.79 9.04 -13.12
N ASP A 719 15.20 10.22 -13.17
CA ASP A 719 14.15 10.66 -12.25
C ASP A 719 12.89 9.78 -12.27
N LYS A 720 12.65 9.01 -13.34
CA LYS A 720 11.50 8.07 -13.40
C LYS A 720 11.60 6.98 -12.34
N LEU A 721 12.81 6.62 -11.89
CA LEU A 721 13.01 5.65 -10.81
C LEU A 721 12.50 6.17 -9.46
N PHE A 722 12.42 7.49 -9.27
CA PHE A 722 12.00 8.12 -8.02
C PHE A 722 10.57 8.66 -8.05
N ASN A 723 9.87 8.47 -9.18
CA ASN A 723 8.50 8.90 -9.40
C ASN A 723 7.63 7.70 -9.82
N ASP A 724 7.53 6.70 -8.94
CA ASP A 724 6.70 5.52 -9.15
C ASP A 724 5.22 5.85 -8.94
N PRO A 725 4.36 5.80 -9.99
CA PRO A 725 2.95 6.17 -9.84
C PRO A 725 2.17 5.21 -8.93
N TYR A 726 2.68 4.01 -8.66
CA TYR A 726 2.02 3.05 -7.77
C TYR A 726 2.57 3.09 -6.34
N TYR A 727 3.49 4.02 -6.05
CA TYR A 727 4.05 4.27 -4.72
C TYR A 727 4.01 5.75 -4.37
N ASN A 728 3.20 6.11 -3.37
CA ASN A 728 2.95 7.50 -3.03
C ASN A 728 4.22 8.21 -2.51
N VAL A 729 4.44 9.44 -2.95
CA VAL A 729 5.62 10.27 -2.63
C VAL A 729 5.81 10.56 -1.13
N ASN A 730 4.76 10.41 -0.33
CA ASN A 730 4.79 10.57 1.13
C ASN A 730 5.30 9.31 1.86
N LEU A 731 5.60 8.23 1.12
CA LEU A 731 6.14 7.00 1.65
C LEU A 731 7.66 6.92 1.43
N SER A 732 8.36 6.32 2.38
CA SER A 732 9.82 6.20 2.35
C SER A 732 10.27 5.22 1.28
N ILE A 733 11.27 5.60 0.50
CA ILE A 733 11.99 4.72 -0.45
C ILE A 733 13.20 4.04 0.20
N GLU A 734 13.46 4.26 1.49
CA GLU A 734 14.54 3.59 2.22
C GLU A 734 14.13 2.21 2.72
N HIS A 735 12.82 1.95 2.77
CA HIS A 735 12.26 0.73 3.35
C HIS A 735 11.18 0.11 2.45
N ARG A 736 10.99 -1.21 2.59
CA ARG A 736 10.12 -2.03 1.75
C ARG A 736 8.68 -2.16 2.29
N ASP A 737 8.34 -1.39 3.32
CA ASP A 737 7.21 -1.66 4.20
C ASP A 737 6.17 -0.54 4.30
N PHE A 738 6.20 0.39 3.32
CA PHE A 738 5.23 1.49 3.18
C PHE A 738 5.15 2.41 4.41
N ARG A 739 6.28 2.59 5.12
CA ARG A 739 6.34 3.59 6.19
C ARG A 739 6.44 5.01 5.62
N LEU A 740 6.14 5.99 6.46
CA LEU A 740 6.14 7.40 6.05
C LEU A 740 7.56 7.90 5.75
N LYS A 741 7.64 8.81 4.80
CA LYS A 741 8.82 9.67 4.59
C LYS A 741 8.70 10.84 5.57
N ILE A 742 9.57 10.88 6.58
CA ILE A 742 9.59 11.93 7.62
C ILE A 742 10.61 12.99 7.23
#